data_AF-A0ABD3M947-F1
#
_entry.id   AF-A0ABD3M947-F1
#
_cell.length_a   1.000
_cell.length_b   1.000
_cell.length_c   1.000
_cell.angle_alpha   90.00
_cell.angle_beta   90.00
_cell.angle_gamma   90.00
#
_symmetry.space_group_name_H-M   'P 1'
#
loop_
_entity.id
_entity.type
_entity.pdbx_description
1 polymer ?
#
loop_
_entity_poly.entity_id
_entity_poly.type
_entity_poly.pdbx_seq_one_letter_code
_entity_poly.pdbx_strand_id
1 'polypeptide(L)'
;MTSSSHQTTLLIGGSNGTATLCAILGDKSNPVNANHTLRVATRSAHTYLDNNSNSKDSAGAATGATSPRVWRCQEKKHISDLLSANFLPTRVVTHVGAPDSVFVYGNDNDNSTNDSGNELSPLERAISGASAPDNGGVADVIILACPVSAHLALLRRLAKALYNLDARGLLGSGNRSPIFIGTLYGAGGFDWMSRIAFYEARPTNFTKWNRPLGLFALKAFPYLCKSLQAGEVTLHGRFPQLQVAISPSNAYCRHHVQRLLDRVLQNETTGKKLEFLGLSSNRNLGGDGTVGEEAWAWQNSSVGDAGNVVETVSTARNAMVLAAQTHKQLKQAKEGSTTAAGVSAPPAILSTTTSSFHQPTQSSSIPSSSPTLELLLTHSLSDHADPYSSLGFLSCTLNSTNQILHPCILVALFGGKDDSDIPIFGENDVGMISWNTKKERTALPRFYADGAARPMAGQLITSIAGGEMYFVIDAIERLLSPRGYDPITALHGGEPIGRKVMNWLGNSPHELGERSGLTSVALRREWQDLFGKENANDEVDGSDIDGGSTPGLIHREGTLAKLMGYGLTHNSRLGAVLSPCIIDEASKNNEDGIIRIKPNPTTRFFTDDVQHGLCIYLGLAELLGFDLERDMKTMLYVVRRLQHWMKKEFVLPEGTKMPHGGGIVSSAKDMGETSAPQAFGVRSVQELRQFLRLDVFGEVLQARAEDRLRESGLVSRL
;
A
#
# COMPACT_ATOMS: atom_id res chain seq x y z
N MET A 1 -3.53 -31.01 21.16
CA MET A 1 -4.23 -30.70 19.89
C MET A 1 -5.53 -30.00 20.24
N THR A 2 -5.49 -28.66 20.33
CA THR A 2 -6.70 -27.85 20.53
C THR A 2 -7.53 -27.90 19.25
N SER A 3 -8.85 -28.18 19.34
CA SER A 3 -9.71 -28.20 18.17
C SER A 3 -9.63 -26.85 17.46
N SER A 4 -9.17 -26.82 16.20
CA SER A 4 -9.07 -25.57 15.46
C SER A 4 -10.47 -24.96 15.29
N SER A 5 -10.65 -23.72 15.74
CA SER A 5 -11.89 -22.97 15.54
C SER A 5 -12.19 -22.88 14.05
N HIS A 6 -13.45 -23.06 13.68
CA HIS A 6 -13.91 -22.90 12.30
C HIS A 6 -13.64 -21.46 11.83
N GLN A 7 -13.08 -21.28 10.64
CA GLN A 7 -12.79 -19.97 10.03
C GLN A 7 -13.47 -19.86 8.67
N THR A 8 -14.16 -18.75 8.43
CA THR A 8 -14.75 -18.45 7.12
C THR A 8 -13.98 -17.31 6.44
N THR A 9 -13.42 -17.57 5.26
CA THR A 9 -12.72 -16.57 4.44
C THR A 9 -13.49 -16.28 3.16
N LEU A 10 -13.79 -15.00 2.94
CA LEU A 10 -14.38 -14.51 1.69
C LEU A 10 -13.31 -13.84 0.83
N LEU A 11 -13.07 -14.36 -0.37
CA LEU A 11 -12.23 -13.71 -1.37
C LEU A 11 -13.09 -12.92 -2.34
N ILE A 12 -12.79 -11.64 -2.55
CA ILE A 12 -13.49 -10.79 -3.52
C ILE A 12 -12.54 -10.50 -4.68
N GLY A 13 -12.97 -10.85 -5.90
CA GLY A 13 -12.22 -10.64 -7.14
C GLY A 13 -11.79 -11.95 -7.81
N GLY A 14 -11.06 -11.82 -8.93
CA GLY A 14 -10.71 -12.95 -9.80
C GLY A 14 -9.25 -12.97 -10.25
N SER A 15 -8.31 -12.64 -9.36
CA SER A 15 -6.88 -12.63 -9.71
C SER A 15 -6.26 -14.03 -9.67
N ASN A 16 -5.04 -14.15 -10.20
CA ASN A 16 -4.20 -15.35 -10.01
C ASN A 16 -3.96 -15.66 -8.52
N GLY A 17 -4.00 -14.63 -7.65
CA GLY A 17 -3.99 -14.80 -6.20
C GLY A 17 -5.21 -15.52 -5.68
N THR A 18 -6.41 -15.12 -6.13
CA THR A 18 -7.66 -15.82 -5.81
C THR A 18 -7.58 -17.28 -6.23
N ALA A 19 -7.14 -17.56 -7.46
CA ALA A 19 -6.98 -18.92 -7.96
C ALA A 19 -5.98 -19.75 -7.14
N THR A 20 -4.85 -19.15 -6.74
CA THR A 20 -3.83 -19.77 -5.89
C THR A 20 -4.40 -20.12 -4.51
N LEU A 21 -5.12 -19.18 -3.88
CA LEU A 21 -5.78 -19.43 -2.60
C LEU A 21 -6.89 -20.48 -2.72
N CYS A 22 -7.66 -20.51 -3.81
CA CYS A 22 -8.67 -21.55 -4.07
C CYS A 22 -8.04 -22.95 -4.15
N ALA A 23 -6.94 -23.08 -4.89
CA ALA A 23 -6.25 -24.36 -5.01
C ALA A 23 -5.66 -24.83 -3.68
N ILE A 24 -5.11 -23.91 -2.88
CA ILE A 24 -4.37 -24.22 -1.65
C ILE A 24 -5.29 -24.41 -0.44
N LEU A 25 -6.22 -23.49 -0.19
CA LEU A 25 -7.14 -23.51 0.95
C LEU A 25 -8.36 -24.39 0.69
N GLY A 26 -8.74 -24.55 -0.58
CA GLY A 26 -9.80 -25.47 -1.00
C GLY A 26 -9.36 -26.94 -1.00
N ASP A 27 -8.07 -27.24 -0.87
CA ASP A 27 -7.57 -28.61 -0.80
C ASP A 27 -7.85 -29.19 0.59
N LYS A 28 -9.02 -29.84 0.73
CA LYS A 28 -9.46 -30.44 1.99
C LYS A 28 -8.71 -31.74 2.32
N SER A 29 -7.84 -32.25 1.44
CA SER A 29 -6.96 -33.37 1.78
C SER A 29 -5.89 -32.95 2.80
N ASN A 30 -5.58 -31.65 2.88
CA ASN A 30 -4.74 -31.09 3.93
C ASN A 30 -5.57 -30.87 5.22
N PRO A 31 -5.25 -31.55 6.33
CA PRO A 31 -6.02 -31.45 7.57
C PRO A 31 -6.05 -30.03 8.15
N VAL A 32 -5.09 -29.17 7.82
CA VAL A 32 -5.08 -27.74 8.23
C VAL A 32 -6.29 -26.98 7.67
N ASN A 33 -6.78 -27.39 6.50
CA ASN A 33 -7.89 -26.76 5.78
C ASN A 33 -9.26 -27.34 6.15
N ALA A 34 -9.33 -28.43 6.92
CA ALA A 34 -10.58 -29.14 7.20
C ALA A 34 -11.67 -28.27 7.85
N ASN A 35 -11.26 -27.36 8.75
CA ASN A 35 -12.16 -26.42 9.44
C ASN A 35 -12.13 -25.01 8.83
N HIS A 36 -11.82 -24.87 7.54
CA HIS A 36 -11.73 -23.59 6.84
C HIS A 36 -12.76 -23.58 5.72
N THR A 37 -13.76 -22.70 5.80
CA THR A 37 -14.70 -22.45 4.71
C THR A 37 -14.16 -21.31 3.83
N LEU A 38 -14.06 -21.57 2.53
CA LEU A 38 -13.59 -20.62 1.52
C LEU A 38 -14.71 -20.23 0.57
N ARG A 39 -15.08 -18.95 0.57
CA ARG A 39 -16.05 -18.36 -0.34
C ARG A 39 -15.38 -17.46 -1.36
N VAL A 40 -15.89 -17.42 -2.59
CA VAL A 40 -15.42 -16.49 -3.63
C VAL A 40 -16.58 -15.64 -4.12
N ALA A 41 -16.47 -14.33 -4.02
CA ALA A 41 -17.32 -13.39 -4.73
C ALA A 41 -16.60 -12.88 -5.97
N THR A 42 -17.22 -13.03 -7.15
CA THR A 42 -16.61 -12.63 -8.44
C THR A 42 -17.63 -12.01 -9.40
N ARG A 43 -17.17 -11.17 -10.35
CA ARG A 43 -17.99 -10.75 -11.50
C ARG A 43 -17.98 -11.77 -12.63
N SER A 44 -16.96 -12.63 -12.68
CA SER A 44 -16.72 -13.53 -13.79
C SER A 44 -17.18 -14.95 -13.44
N ALA A 45 -18.47 -15.23 -13.62
CA ALA A 45 -19.06 -16.55 -13.35
C ALA A 45 -18.24 -17.69 -14.00
N HIS A 46 -17.97 -17.59 -15.30
CA HIS A 46 -17.28 -18.63 -16.08
C HIS A 46 -15.86 -18.95 -15.61
N THR A 47 -15.21 -18.05 -14.88
CA THR A 47 -13.85 -18.27 -14.38
C THR A 47 -13.83 -19.23 -13.18
N TYR A 48 -14.82 -19.15 -12.30
CA TYR A 48 -14.84 -19.87 -11.02
C TYR A 48 -15.96 -20.91 -10.91
N LEU A 49 -16.85 -20.97 -11.90
CA LEU A 49 -17.92 -21.93 -12.00
C LEU A 49 -17.70 -22.81 -13.24
N ASP A 50 -18.01 -24.10 -13.12
CA ASP A 50 -17.99 -25.03 -14.25
C ASP A 50 -19.32 -24.93 -15.02
N ASN A 51 -19.23 -24.69 -16.33
CA ASN A 51 -20.36 -24.76 -17.25
C ASN A 51 -20.65 -26.24 -17.53
N ASN A 52 -21.35 -26.94 -16.65
CA ASN A 52 -21.79 -28.29 -16.93
C ASN A 52 -23.15 -28.23 -17.65
N SER A 53 -23.15 -28.28 -18.98
CA SER A 53 -24.38 -28.34 -19.80
C SER A 53 -25.16 -29.67 -19.69
N ASN A 54 -24.69 -30.60 -18.84
CA ASN A 54 -25.20 -31.97 -18.75
C ASN A 54 -25.92 -32.31 -17.43
N SER A 55 -26.07 -31.39 -16.47
CA SER A 55 -26.95 -31.62 -15.31
C SER A 55 -28.41 -31.37 -15.70
N LYS A 56 -29.12 -32.46 -15.97
CA LYS A 56 -30.58 -32.47 -16.07
C LYS A 56 -31.16 -32.99 -14.75
N ASP A 57 -32.17 -32.33 -14.24
CA ASP A 57 -32.96 -32.86 -13.15
C ASP A 57 -33.69 -34.13 -13.58
N SER A 58 -34.26 -34.86 -12.63
CA SER A 58 -35.16 -36.01 -12.84
C SER A 58 -36.38 -35.70 -13.74
N ALA A 59 -36.63 -34.42 -14.05
CA ALA A 59 -37.65 -33.94 -14.99
C ALA A 59 -37.09 -33.46 -16.36
N GLY A 60 -35.78 -33.59 -16.61
CA GLY A 60 -35.17 -33.25 -17.90
C GLY A 60 -34.90 -31.76 -18.15
N ALA A 61 -35.15 -30.88 -17.18
CA ALA A 61 -34.84 -29.46 -17.26
C ALA A 61 -33.36 -29.19 -16.97
N ALA A 62 -32.74 -28.28 -17.72
CA ALA A 62 -31.38 -27.82 -17.45
C ALA A 62 -31.38 -26.96 -16.18
N THR A 63 -30.84 -27.48 -15.08
CA THR A 63 -30.58 -26.68 -13.89
C THR A 63 -29.27 -25.94 -14.05
N GLY A 64 -29.30 -24.62 -13.96
CA GLY A 64 -28.11 -23.75 -13.93
C GLY A 64 -27.26 -23.89 -12.66
N ALA A 65 -27.20 -25.08 -12.04
CA ALA A 65 -26.31 -25.36 -10.92
C ALA A 65 -24.89 -25.60 -11.45
N THR A 66 -24.18 -24.50 -11.70
CA THR A 66 -22.75 -24.54 -12.03
C THR A 66 -21.97 -24.78 -10.75
N SER A 67 -21.32 -25.94 -10.60
CA SER A 67 -20.49 -26.25 -9.42
C SER A 67 -19.25 -25.35 -9.36
N PRO A 68 -18.69 -25.08 -8.17
CA PRO A 68 -17.39 -24.43 -8.05
C PRO A 68 -16.29 -25.17 -8.83
N ARG A 69 -15.51 -24.41 -9.61
CA ARG A 69 -14.40 -24.94 -10.40
C ARG A 69 -13.26 -25.42 -9.48
N VAL A 70 -12.74 -26.61 -9.78
CA VAL A 70 -11.52 -27.12 -9.16
C VAL A 70 -10.29 -26.44 -9.75
N TRP A 71 -9.40 -25.96 -8.89
CA TRP A 71 -8.13 -25.34 -9.23
C TRP A 71 -6.96 -26.25 -8.85
N ARG A 72 -6.02 -26.39 -9.78
CA ARG A 72 -4.74 -27.09 -9.57
C ARG A 72 -3.61 -26.05 -9.48
N CYS A 73 -2.92 -26.04 -8.35
CA CYS A 73 -1.73 -25.20 -8.14
C CYS A 73 -0.45 -26.05 -8.14
N GLN A 74 0.44 -25.79 -9.09
CA GLN A 74 1.79 -26.34 -9.09
C GLN A 74 2.76 -25.36 -8.40
N GLU A 75 3.13 -25.67 -7.17
CA GLU A 75 4.09 -24.89 -6.38
C GLU A 75 5.51 -25.40 -6.63
N LYS A 76 6.35 -24.54 -7.21
CA LYS A 76 7.77 -24.79 -7.42
C LYS A 76 8.54 -24.39 -6.16
N LYS A 77 9.07 -25.36 -5.42
CA LYS A 77 9.95 -25.11 -4.26
C LYS A 77 11.41 -25.14 -4.71
N HIS A 78 12.08 -24.00 -4.56
CA HIS A 78 13.52 -23.88 -4.77
C HIS A 78 14.27 -24.28 -3.48
N ILE A 79 15.40 -24.98 -3.61
CA ILE A 79 16.19 -25.48 -2.46
C ILE A 79 16.80 -24.34 -1.63
N SER A 80 16.95 -23.14 -2.19
CA SER A 80 17.33 -21.96 -1.42
C SER A 80 16.31 -20.85 -1.60
N ASP A 81 15.67 -20.46 -0.49
CA ASP A 81 14.76 -19.31 -0.40
C ASP A 81 15.51 -17.97 -0.56
N LEU A 82 16.85 -18.00 -0.56
CA LEU A 82 17.75 -16.83 -0.63
C LEU A 82 18.38 -16.61 -2.01
N LEU A 83 18.60 -17.68 -2.80
CA LEU A 83 19.19 -17.64 -4.13
C LEU A 83 18.41 -18.59 -5.06
N SER A 84 17.49 -18.02 -5.81
CA SER A 84 16.81 -18.68 -6.91
C SER A 84 17.75 -18.82 -8.11
N ALA A 85 18.77 -19.63 -7.93
CA ALA A 85 19.53 -20.15 -9.04
C ALA A 85 18.70 -21.28 -9.66
N ASN A 86 18.38 -21.18 -10.96
CA ASN A 86 17.80 -22.28 -11.77
C ASN A 86 18.70 -23.53 -11.84
N PHE A 87 19.79 -23.58 -11.07
CA PHE A 87 20.82 -24.62 -11.08
C PHE A 87 20.51 -25.80 -10.14
N LEU A 88 19.50 -25.69 -9.27
CA LEU A 88 19.15 -26.74 -8.30
C LEU A 88 17.80 -27.39 -8.61
N PRO A 89 17.64 -28.71 -8.36
CA PRO A 89 16.38 -29.41 -8.60
C PRO A 89 15.24 -28.77 -7.81
N THR A 90 14.15 -28.44 -8.50
CA THR A 90 12.94 -27.87 -7.91
C THR A 90 11.99 -29.00 -7.51
N ARG A 91 11.62 -29.06 -6.23
CA ARG A 91 10.54 -29.96 -5.81
C ARG A 91 9.21 -29.30 -6.16
N VAL A 92 8.37 -30.00 -6.90
CA VAL A 92 7.01 -29.52 -7.21
C VAL A 92 6.02 -30.11 -6.22
N VAL A 93 5.25 -29.25 -5.55
CA VAL A 93 4.10 -29.64 -4.73
C VAL A 93 2.85 -29.28 -5.49
N THR A 94 1.89 -30.20 -5.60
CA THR A 94 0.61 -29.94 -6.26
C THR A 94 -0.48 -29.85 -5.22
N HIS A 95 -1.23 -28.75 -5.24
CA HIS A 95 -2.44 -28.56 -4.45
C HIS A 95 -3.64 -28.64 -5.40
N VAL A 96 -4.71 -29.32 -4.99
CA VAL A 96 -5.94 -29.45 -5.78
C VAL A 96 -7.13 -29.14 -4.89
N GLY A 97 -7.78 -28.01 -5.16
CA GLY A 97 -8.83 -27.48 -4.29
C GLY A 97 -9.86 -26.66 -5.04
N ALA A 98 -11.04 -26.50 -4.45
CA ALA A 98 -12.12 -25.65 -4.96
C ALA A 98 -12.63 -24.74 -3.84
N PRO A 99 -13.17 -23.55 -4.15
CA PRO A 99 -13.94 -22.81 -3.16
C PRO A 99 -15.20 -23.59 -2.78
N ASP A 100 -15.60 -23.49 -1.51
CA ASP A 100 -16.79 -24.17 -0.99
C ASP A 100 -18.07 -23.53 -1.56
N SER A 101 -18.05 -22.23 -1.86
CA SER A 101 -19.14 -21.53 -2.54
C SER A 101 -18.66 -20.34 -3.38
N VAL A 102 -19.40 -20.04 -4.45
CA VAL A 102 -19.12 -18.94 -5.37
C VAL A 102 -20.36 -18.06 -5.53
N PHE A 103 -20.18 -16.76 -5.38
CA PHE A 103 -21.23 -15.75 -5.50
C PHE A 103 -20.89 -14.82 -6.66
N VAL A 104 -21.81 -14.70 -7.62
CA VAL A 104 -21.63 -13.82 -8.76
C VAL A 104 -22.31 -12.48 -8.49
N TYR A 105 -21.57 -11.38 -8.55
CA TYR A 105 -22.09 -10.03 -8.36
C TYR A 105 -21.86 -9.17 -9.62
N GLY A 106 -22.68 -8.13 -9.82
CA GLY A 106 -22.47 -7.17 -10.91
C GLY A 106 -23.23 -7.43 -12.21
N ASN A 107 -24.32 -8.23 -12.20
CA ASN A 107 -25.37 -8.04 -13.22
C ASN A 107 -26.06 -6.71 -12.88
N ASP A 108 -25.74 -5.67 -13.64
CA ASP A 108 -26.26 -4.31 -13.50
C ASP A 108 -27.77 -4.29 -13.80
N ASN A 109 -28.56 -4.67 -12.80
CA ASN A 109 -29.95 -4.28 -12.60
C ASN A 109 -30.18 -3.95 -11.11
N ASP A 110 -29.20 -3.32 -10.46
CA ASP A 110 -29.36 -2.66 -9.14
C ASP A 110 -30.27 -1.41 -9.22
N ASN A 111 -31.02 -1.24 -10.32
CA ASN A 111 -32.22 -0.41 -10.41
C ASN A 111 -33.49 -1.17 -9.98
N SER A 112 -33.38 -2.42 -9.51
CA SER A 112 -34.50 -2.99 -8.77
C SER A 112 -34.59 -2.30 -7.41
N THR A 113 -35.35 -1.22 -7.39
CA THR A 113 -36.29 -0.87 -6.32
C THR A 113 -37.29 -2.02 -6.07
N ASN A 114 -36.81 -3.27 -6.00
CA ASN A 114 -37.60 -4.36 -5.49
C ASN A 114 -37.58 -4.24 -3.97
N ASP A 115 -38.55 -3.45 -3.51
CA ASP A 115 -39.17 -3.38 -2.18
C ASP A 115 -39.67 -4.75 -1.66
N SER A 116 -39.12 -5.87 -2.13
CA SER A 116 -39.20 -7.14 -1.42
C SER A 116 -38.08 -7.17 -0.38
N GLY A 117 -38.27 -6.42 0.71
CA GLY A 117 -37.29 -6.11 1.76
C GLY A 117 -36.63 -7.29 2.52
N ASN A 118 -36.72 -8.52 2.02
CA ASN A 118 -36.17 -9.73 2.63
C ASN A 118 -35.08 -10.46 1.82
N GLU A 119 -34.88 -10.17 0.53
CA GLU A 119 -33.85 -10.89 -0.24
C GLU A 119 -32.45 -10.26 -0.04
N LEU A 120 -31.43 -11.11 0.14
CA LEU A 120 -30.04 -10.70 0.32
C LEU A 120 -29.32 -10.73 -1.04
N SER A 121 -28.60 -9.66 -1.36
CA SER A 121 -27.73 -9.60 -2.53
C SER A 121 -26.68 -10.71 -2.50
N PRO A 122 -26.09 -11.10 -3.65
CA PRO A 122 -25.03 -12.11 -3.69
C PRO A 122 -23.85 -11.81 -2.75
N LEU A 123 -23.48 -10.52 -2.61
CA LEU A 123 -22.40 -10.11 -1.71
C LEU A 123 -22.82 -10.22 -0.23
N GLU A 124 -24.04 -9.82 0.11
CA GLU A 124 -24.58 -9.96 1.47
C GLU A 124 -24.69 -11.43 1.91
N ARG A 125 -25.10 -12.32 1.00
CA ARG A 125 -25.11 -13.77 1.24
C ARG A 125 -23.69 -14.32 1.44
N ALA A 126 -22.74 -13.87 0.62
CA ALA A 126 -21.34 -14.29 0.76
C ALA A 126 -20.75 -13.91 2.12
N ILE A 127 -21.06 -12.72 2.62
CA ILE A 127 -20.58 -12.20 3.91
C ILE A 127 -21.30 -12.88 5.08
N SER A 128 -22.64 -12.91 5.07
CA SER A 128 -23.42 -13.44 6.21
C SER A 128 -23.43 -14.96 6.30
N GLY A 129 -23.25 -15.66 5.18
CA GLY A 129 -23.49 -17.11 5.09
C GLY A 129 -24.98 -17.48 5.05
N ALA A 130 -25.88 -16.50 5.10
CA ALA A 130 -27.31 -16.76 5.01
C ALA A 130 -27.65 -17.32 3.63
N SER A 131 -28.26 -18.51 3.61
CA SER A 131 -28.59 -19.26 2.38
C SER A 131 -27.38 -19.58 1.50
N ALA A 132 -26.17 -19.65 2.08
CA ALA A 132 -24.99 -20.14 1.39
C ALA A 132 -25.04 -21.68 1.27
N PRO A 133 -24.54 -22.28 0.18
CA PRO A 133 -24.51 -23.74 0.01
C PRO A 133 -23.39 -24.43 0.82
N ASP A 134 -22.76 -23.71 1.76
CA ASP A 134 -21.65 -24.17 2.58
C ASP A 134 -22.00 -24.12 4.08
N ASN A 135 -21.18 -24.75 4.91
CA ASN A 135 -21.39 -24.82 6.36
C ASN A 135 -20.74 -23.66 7.13
N GLY A 136 -20.27 -22.61 6.43
CA GLY A 136 -19.64 -21.46 7.05
C GLY A 136 -20.66 -20.50 7.66
N GLY A 137 -20.25 -19.83 8.74
CA GLY A 137 -21.02 -18.74 9.32
C GLY A 137 -20.81 -17.41 8.59
N VAL A 138 -20.95 -16.31 9.33
CA VAL A 138 -20.52 -14.99 8.90
C VAL A 138 -19.00 -15.01 8.64
N ALA A 139 -18.55 -14.36 7.57
CA ALA A 139 -17.13 -14.26 7.24
C ALA A 139 -16.33 -13.64 8.41
N ASP A 140 -15.18 -14.25 8.72
CA ASP A 140 -14.24 -13.72 9.72
C ASP A 140 -13.20 -12.81 9.07
N VAL A 141 -12.87 -13.08 7.81
CA VAL A 141 -11.95 -12.28 7.01
C VAL A 141 -12.44 -12.15 5.57
N ILE A 142 -12.43 -10.93 5.07
CA ILE A 142 -12.79 -10.54 3.71
C ILE A 142 -11.53 -10.00 3.03
N ILE A 143 -11.11 -10.62 1.93
CA ILE A 143 -9.86 -10.32 1.25
C ILE A 143 -10.15 -9.87 -0.18
N LEU A 144 -9.81 -8.63 -0.49
CA LEU A 144 -9.76 -8.10 -1.85
C LEU A 144 -8.52 -8.65 -2.54
N ALA A 145 -8.74 -9.56 -3.48
CA ALA A 145 -7.72 -10.17 -4.32
C ALA A 145 -7.90 -9.68 -5.77
N CYS A 146 -7.92 -8.37 -5.93
CA CYS A 146 -8.17 -7.65 -7.18
C CYS A 146 -7.15 -6.49 -7.36
N PRO A 147 -6.96 -5.98 -8.58
CA PRO A 147 -6.10 -4.82 -8.81
C PRO A 147 -6.59 -3.58 -8.06
N VAL A 148 -5.67 -2.65 -7.78
CA VAL A 148 -5.96 -1.46 -6.96
C VAL A 148 -7.04 -0.59 -7.60
N SER A 149 -7.02 -0.49 -8.92
CA SER A 149 -8.06 0.17 -9.74
C SER A 149 -9.50 -0.32 -9.50
N ALA A 150 -9.69 -1.52 -8.92
CA ALA A 150 -11.00 -2.04 -8.57
C ALA A 150 -11.39 -1.80 -7.09
N HIS A 151 -10.45 -1.39 -6.23
CA HIS A 151 -10.65 -1.37 -4.77
C HIS A 151 -11.77 -0.43 -4.36
N LEU A 152 -11.74 0.85 -4.74
CA LEU A 152 -12.74 1.84 -4.29
C LEU A 152 -14.18 1.43 -4.64
N ALA A 153 -14.42 1.01 -5.89
CA ALA A 153 -15.74 0.58 -6.33
C ALA A 153 -16.24 -0.67 -5.59
N LEU A 154 -15.34 -1.60 -5.26
CA LEU A 154 -15.67 -2.79 -4.48
C LEU A 154 -15.88 -2.48 -3.01
N LEU A 155 -15.06 -1.61 -2.42
CA LEU A 155 -15.20 -1.14 -1.04
C LEU A 155 -16.53 -0.42 -0.84
N ARG A 156 -16.98 0.41 -1.80
CA ARG A 156 -18.31 1.06 -1.75
C ARG A 156 -19.44 0.03 -1.72
N ARG A 157 -19.36 -1.03 -2.55
CA ARG A 157 -20.35 -2.13 -2.55
C ARG A 157 -20.30 -2.93 -1.25
N LEU A 158 -19.10 -3.18 -0.75
CA LEU A 158 -18.87 -3.91 0.51
C LEU A 158 -19.41 -3.13 1.71
N ALA A 159 -19.15 -1.83 1.79
CA ALA A 159 -19.65 -0.95 2.85
C ALA A 159 -21.18 -0.96 2.90
N LYS A 160 -21.86 -0.79 1.75
CA LYS A 160 -23.32 -0.90 1.65
C LYS A 160 -23.84 -2.25 2.15
N ALA A 161 -23.23 -3.36 1.70
CA ALA A 161 -23.61 -4.70 2.13
C ALA A 161 -23.43 -4.89 3.64
N LEU A 162 -22.34 -4.39 4.22
CA LEU A 162 -22.09 -4.50 5.66
C LEU A 162 -23.09 -3.68 6.47
N TYR A 163 -23.38 -2.43 6.10
CA TYR A 163 -24.39 -1.62 6.79
C TYR A 163 -25.78 -2.27 6.75
N ASN A 164 -26.18 -2.81 5.59
CA ASN A 164 -27.45 -3.53 5.45
C ASN A 164 -27.51 -4.79 6.35
N LEU A 165 -26.43 -5.57 6.39
CA LEU A 165 -26.35 -6.76 7.22
C LEU A 165 -26.33 -6.41 8.72
N ASP A 166 -25.66 -5.32 9.10
CA ASP A 166 -25.62 -4.85 10.49
C ASP A 166 -27.02 -4.40 10.96
N ALA A 167 -27.73 -3.63 10.14
CA ALA A 167 -29.10 -3.20 10.41
C ALA A 167 -30.08 -4.39 10.56
N ARG A 168 -29.80 -5.51 9.88
CA ARG A 168 -30.57 -6.76 9.98
C ARG A 168 -30.08 -7.69 11.10
N GLY A 169 -29.02 -7.35 11.83
CA GLY A 169 -28.42 -8.19 12.88
C GLY A 169 -27.72 -9.46 12.34
N LEU A 170 -27.40 -9.50 11.05
CA LEU A 170 -26.86 -10.67 10.35
C LEU A 170 -25.32 -10.75 10.38
N LEU A 171 -24.63 -9.75 10.93
CA LEU A 171 -23.18 -9.80 11.14
C LEU A 171 -22.76 -10.54 12.43
N GLY A 172 -23.73 -10.83 13.30
CA GLY A 172 -23.50 -11.39 14.64
C GLY A 172 -23.39 -10.30 15.71
N SER A 173 -22.95 -10.70 16.90
CA SER A 173 -22.88 -9.82 18.09
C SER A 173 -21.44 -9.44 18.45
N GLY A 174 -21.31 -8.40 19.28
CA GLY A 174 -20.02 -7.87 19.75
C GLY A 174 -19.21 -8.83 20.61
N ASN A 175 -19.78 -9.96 21.03
CA ASN A 175 -19.05 -11.03 21.72
C ASN A 175 -18.22 -11.89 20.75
N ARG A 176 -18.37 -11.70 19.43
CA ARG A 176 -17.54 -12.36 18.41
C ARG A 176 -16.33 -11.50 18.06
N SER A 177 -15.25 -12.17 17.66
CA SER A 177 -14.05 -11.51 17.14
C SER A 177 -14.38 -10.60 15.94
N PRO A 178 -13.63 -9.50 15.74
CA PRO A 178 -13.89 -8.56 14.65
C PRO A 178 -13.89 -9.22 13.28
N ILE A 179 -14.65 -8.65 12.34
CA ILE A 179 -14.54 -9.00 10.92
C ILE A 179 -13.39 -8.20 10.33
N PHE A 180 -12.40 -8.87 9.77
CA PHE A 180 -11.26 -8.21 9.13
C PHE A 180 -11.46 -8.06 7.63
N ILE A 181 -11.34 -6.83 7.13
CA ILE A 181 -11.40 -6.49 5.71
C ILE A 181 -10.00 -6.09 5.28
N GLY A 182 -9.51 -6.62 4.17
CA GLY A 182 -8.19 -6.23 3.71
C GLY A 182 -7.85 -6.64 2.31
N THR A 183 -6.62 -6.36 1.91
CA THR A 183 -6.10 -6.66 0.58
C THR A 183 -4.78 -7.42 0.66
N LEU A 184 -4.56 -8.30 -0.33
CA LEU A 184 -3.26 -8.96 -0.50
C LEU A 184 -2.17 -8.00 -1.01
N TYR A 185 -2.53 -6.79 -1.42
CA TYR A 185 -1.59 -5.75 -1.81
C TYR A 185 -2.16 -4.37 -1.47
N GLY A 186 -1.59 -3.75 -0.44
CA GLY A 186 -2.00 -2.49 0.17
C GLY A 186 -1.49 -1.22 -0.48
N ALA A 187 -1.00 -1.32 -1.72
CA ALA A 187 -0.54 -0.16 -2.45
C ALA A 187 -1.71 0.74 -2.87
N GLY A 188 -1.39 1.99 -3.18
CA GLY A 188 -2.29 2.90 -3.86
C GLY A 188 -3.43 3.49 -3.04
N GLY A 189 -3.21 3.71 -1.73
CA GLY A 189 -4.19 4.40 -0.89
C GLY A 189 -5.38 3.52 -0.49
N PHE A 190 -5.16 2.22 -0.25
CA PHE A 190 -6.23 1.30 0.13
C PHE A 190 -6.99 1.76 1.38
N ASP A 191 -6.31 2.32 2.37
CA ASP A 191 -6.95 2.89 3.56
C ASP A 191 -7.74 4.17 3.23
N TRP A 192 -7.23 5.01 2.33
CA TRP A 192 -7.91 6.23 1.87
C TRP A 192 -9.21 5.88 1.17
N MET A 193 -9.18 4.91 0.25
CA MET A 193 -10.36 4.40 -0.42
C MET A 193 -11.35 3.77 0.57
N SER A 194 -10.86 3.08 1.60
CA SER A 194 -11.71 2.46 2.62
C SER A 194 -12.43 3.52 3.45
N ARG A 195 -11.71 4.55 3.92
CA ARG A 195 -12.29 5.68 4.69
C ARG A 195 -13.42 6.34 3.91
N ILE A 196 -13.18 6.66 2.64
CA ILE A 196 -14.17 7.32 1.79
C ILE A 196 -15.34 6.39 1.49
N ALA A 197 -15.09 5.14 1.12
CA ALA A 197 -16.15 4.18 0.80
C ALA A 197 -17.12 3.94 1.97
N PHE A 198 -16.59 3.80 3.20
CA PHE A 198 -17.40 3.61 4.39
C PHE A 198 -18.09 4.89 4.84
N TYR A 199 -17.40 6.04 4.76
CA TYR A 199 -18.00 7.34 5.06
C TYR A 199 -19.19 7.66 4.13
N GLU A 200 -19.02 7.51 2.82
CA GLU A 200 -20.09 7.78 1.83
C GLU A 200 -21.27 6.82 1.94
N ALA A 201 -21.02 5.55 2.28
CA ALA A 201 -22.07 4.54 2.40
C ALA A 201 -22.79 4.58 3.76
N ARG A 202 -22.32 5.38 4.72
CA ARG A 202 -22.84 5.42 6.10
C ARG A 202 -24.29 5.93 6.15
N PRO A 203 -25.24 5.13 6.68
CA PRO A 203 -26.59 5.61 6.94
C PRO A 203 -26.60 6.74 7.99
N THR A 204 -27.51 7.71 7.84
CA THR A 204 -27.60 8.87 8.76
C THR A 204 -27.94 8.49 10.21
N ASN A 205 -28.61 7.35 10.41
CA ASN A 205 -28.98 6.80 11.71
C ASN A 205 -27.97 5.81 12.28
N PHE A 206 -26.82 5.60 11.61
CA PHE A 206 -25.82 4.63 12.06
C PHE A 206 -25.03 5.14 13.26
N THR A 207 -25.16 4.44 14.39
CA THR A 207 -24.47 4.79 15.65
C THR A 207 -23.19 4.01 15.88
N LYS A 208 -23.22 2.68 15.72
CA LYS A 208 -22.11 1.76 15.98
C LYS A 208 -22.37 0.41 15.33
N TRP A 209 -21.31 -0.35 15.06
CA TRP A 209 -21.42 -1.72 14.56
C TRP A 209 -21.83 -2.68 15.68
N ASN A 210 -22.66 -3.67 15.37
CA ASN A 210 -22.99 -4.73 16.32
C ASN A 210 -21.83 -5.70 16.52
N ARG A 211 -21.05 -5.96 15.47
CA ARG A 211 -19.80 -6.73 15.50
C ARG A 211 -18.66 -5.82 15.01
N PRO A 212 -17.59 -5.64 15.79
CA PRO A 212 -16.50 -4.73 15.42
C PRO A 212 -15.87 -5.09 14.06
N LEU A 213 -15.38 -4.08 13.36
CA LEU A 213 -14.67 -4.22 12.10
C LEU A 213 -13.19 -3.85 12.24
N GLY A 214 -12.34 -4.49 11.44
CA GLY A 214 -10.92 -4.16 11.34
C GLY A 214 -10.45 -4.11 9.89
N LEU A 215 -9.52 -3.23 9.58
CA LEU A 215 -8.89 -3.10 8.27
C LEU A 215 -7.47 -3.66 8.31
N PHE A 216 -7.02 -4.35 7.28
CA PHE A 216 -5.60 -4.71 7.11
C PHE A 216 -5.13 -4.61 5.68
N ALA A 217 -3.82 -4.47 5.47
CA ALA A 217 -3.24 -4.57 4.14
C ALA A 217 -1.81 -5.11 4.16
N LEU A 218 -1.49 -5.96 3.19
CA LEU A 218 -0.13 -6.47 3.01
C LEU A 218 0.70 -5.51 2.15
N LYS A 219 1.90 -5.14 2.62
CA LYS A 219 2.80 -4.24 1.87
C LYS A 219 3.26 -4.81 0.53
N ALA A 220 3.40 -6.13 0.47
CA ALA A 220 3.82 -6.86 -0.72
C ALA A 220 2.86 -8.01 -0.99
N PHE A 221 2.64 -8.30 -2.26
CA PHE A 221 1.81 -9.42 -2.65
C PHE A 221 2.49 -10.75 -2.27
N PRO A 222 1.77 -11.69 -1.63
CA PRO A 222 2.39 -12.86 -0.99
C PRO A 222 2.93 -13.91 -1.97
N TYR A 223 2.48 -13.90 -3.23
CA TYR A 223 2.74 -14.98 -4.17
C TYR A 223 3.24 -14.47 -5.52
N LEU A 224 4.33 -15.06 -6.02
CA LEU A 224 4.66 -14.96 -7.43
C LEU A 224 3.94 -16.08 -8.18
N CYS A 225 2.76 -15.77 -8.74
CA CYS A 225 1.89 -16.76 -9.38
C CYS A 225 1.48 -16.35 -10.80
N LYS A 226 1.28 -17.36 -11.66
CA LYS A 226 0.83 -17.16 -13.04
C LYS A 226 -0.17 -18.25 -13.42
N SER A 227 -1.27 -17.84 -14.03
CA SER A 227 -2.22 -18.73 -14.70
C SER A 227 -2.13 -18.49 -16.21
N LEU A 228 -2.16 -19.57 -16.98
CA LEU A 228 -2.27 -19.52 -18.45
C LEU A 228 -3.64 -19.99 -18.93
N GLN A 229 -4.36 -20.76 -18.09
CA GLN A 229 -5.68 -21.29 -18.37
C GLN A 229 -6.50 -21.41 -17.08
N ALA A 230 -7.82 -21.26 -17.19
CA ALA A 230 -8.72 -21.40 -16.05
C ALA A 230 -8.62 -22.81 -15.45
N GLY A 231 -8.65 -22.91 -14.12
CA GLY A 231 -8.45 -24.17 -13.40
C GLY A 231 -6.98 -24.53 -13.13
N GLU A 232 -6.01 -23.80 -13.70
CA GLU A 232 -4.59 -24.03 -13.43
C GLU A 232 -3.84 -22.77 -13.03
N VAL A 233 -2.96 -22.91 -12.03
CA VAL A 233 -2.06 -21.85 -11.60
C VAL A 233 -0.70 -22.43 -11.23
N THR A 234 0.36 -21.73 -11.62
CA THR A 234 1.73 -22.05 -11.20
C THR A 234 2.18 -21.04 -10.15
N LEU A 235 2.60 -21.54 -8.99
CA LEU A 235 3.20 -20.75 -7.92
C LEU A 235 4.72 -20.89 -8.02
N HIS A 236 5.38 -19.81 -8.42
CA HIS A 236 6.84 -19.76 -8.60
C HIS A 236 7.59 -19.45 -7.31
N GLY A 237 6.92 -18.83 -6.33
CA GLY A 237 7.53 -18.53 -5.04
C GLY A 237 6.59 -17.78 -4.11
N ARG A 238 6.89 -17.86 -2.81
CA ARG A 238 6.20 -17.11 -1.75
C ARG A 238 7.15 -16.05 -1.19
N PHE A 239 6.61 -14.88 -0.88
CA PHE A 239 7.42 -13.80 -0.31
C PHE A 239 7.87 -14.17 1.12
N PRO A 240 9.16 -14.02 1.49
CA PRO A 240 9.71 -14.59 2.73
C PRO A 240 9.23 -13.92 4.02
N GLN A 241 9.00 -12.60 3.99
CA GLN A 241 8.58 -11.78 5.12
C GLN A 241 7.51 -10.82 4.67
N LEU A 242 6.30 -10.94 5.24
CA LEU A 242 5.17 -10.13 4.85
C LEU A 242 4.88 -9.10 5.93
N GLN A 243 4.90 -7.85 5.51
CA GLN A 243 4.59 -6.72 6.37
C GLN A 243 3.12 -6.36 6.26
N VAL A 244 2.46 -6.11 7.39
CA VAL A 244 1.00 -5.93 7.49
C VAL A 244 0.69 -4.63 8.23
N ALA A 245 -0.03 -3.73 7.57
CA ALA A 245 -0.70 -2.61 8.23
C ALA A 245 -2.07 -3.08 8.73
N ILE A 246 -2.51 -2.59 9.90
CA ILE A 246 -3.79 -2.95 10.51
C ILE A 246 -4.37 -1.76 11.26
N SER A 247 -5.68 -1.50 11.10
CA SER A 247 -6.44 -0.48 11.84
C SER A 247 -7.74 -1.09 12.40
N PRO A 248 -8.09 -0.91 13.69
CA PRO A 248 -7.27 -0.26 14.72
C PRO A 248 -5.99 -1.06 15.00
N SER A 249 -4.89 -0.37 15.32
CA SER A 249 -3.59 -1.02 15.52
C SER A 249 -3.41 -1.65 16.90
N ASN A 250 -4.46 -1.85 17.70
CA ASN A 250 -4.34 -2.39 19.04
C ASN A 250 -3.86 -3.87 19.07
N ALA A 251 -3.33 -4.30 20.22
CA ALA A 251 -2.78 -5.65 20.40
C ALA A 251 -3.82 -6.75 20.15
N TYR A 252 -5.08 -6.49 20.51
CA TYR A 252 -6.20 -7.40 20.28
C TYR A 252 -6.43 -7.66 18.79
N CYS A 253 -6.54 -6.60 17.98
CA CYS A 253 -6.74 -6.70 16.55
C CYS A 253 -5.54 -7.35 15.85
N ARG A 254 -4.31 -7.01 16.27
CA ARG A 254 -3.07 -7.66 15.79
C ARG A 254 -3.06 -9.16 16.04
N HIS A 255 -3.41 -9.60 17.25
CA HIS A 255 -3.48 -11.02 17.57
C HIS A 255 -4.51 -11.76 16.70
N HIS A 256 -5.71 -11.21 16.55
CA HIS A 256 -6.77 -11.84 15.77
C HIS A 256 -6.46 -11.88 14.27
N VAL A 257 -6.00 -10.77 13.68
CA VAL A 257 -5.65 -10.76 12.26
C VAL A 257 -4.48 -11.70 11.98
N GLN A 258 -3.49 -11.79 12.88
CA GLN A 258 -2.36 -12.71 12.74
C GLN A 258 -2.87 -14.15 12.63
N ARG A 259 -3.76 -14.58 13.54
CA ARG A 259 -4.32 -15.94 13.49
C ARG A 259 -5.06 -16.23 12.18
N LEU A 260 -5.85 -15.27 11.71
CA LEU A 260 -6.61 -15.41 10.45
C LEU A 260 -5.67 -15.49 9.24
N LEU A 261 -4.67 -14.61 9.18
CA LEU A 261 -3.71 -14.54 8.08
C LEU A 261 -2.69 -15.69 8.09
N ASP A 262 -2.24 -16.15 9.26
CA ASP A 262 -1.36 -17.31 9.38
C ASP A 262 -2.00 -18.55 8.77
N ARG A 263 -3.33 -18.69 8.93
CA ARG A 263 -4.11 -19.74 8.29
C ARG A 263 -4.26 -19.53 6.77
N VAL A 264 -4.71 -18.34 6.35
CA VAL A 264 -4.91 -18.01 4.92
C VAL A 264 -3.62 -18.16 4.11
N LEU A 265 -2.49 -17.71 4.67
CA LEU A 265 -1.19 -17.72 4.00
C LEU A 265 -0.40 -19.01 4.25
N GLN A 266 -0.89 -19.90 5.13
CA GLN A 266 -0.23 -21.12 5.58
C GLN A 266 1.17 -20.85 6.15
N ASN A 267 1.29 -19.82 6.98
CA ASN A 267 2.59 -19.37 7.51
C ASN A 267 3.25 -20.43 8.39
N GLU A 268 2.47 -21.16 9.19
CA GLU A 268 2.99 -22.28 10.00
C GLU A 268 3.59 -23.39 9.14
N THR A 269 2.93 -23.75 8.03
CA THR A 269 3.40 -24.79 7.10
C THR A 269 4.62 -24.34 6.28
N THR A 270 4.72 -23.04 6.01
CA THR A 270 5.75 -22.47 5.14
C THR A 270 6.91 -21.84 5.91
N GLY A 271 6.83 -21.75 7.24
CA GLY A 271 7.82 -21.09 8.09
C GLY A 271 7.92 -19.57 7.87
N LYS A 272 6.92 -18.96 7.22
CA LYS A 272 6.91 -17.53 6.90
C LYS A 272 6.45 -16.72 8.11
N LYS A 273 6.88 -15.46 8.16
CA LYS A 273 6.58 -14.56 9.29
C LYS A 273 5.79 -13.34 8.82
N LEU A 274 4.75 -13.02 9.58
CA LEU A 274 4.06 -11.73 9.51
C LEU A 274 4.75 -10.75 10.45
N GLU A 275 4.96 -9.54 9.95
CA GLU A 275 5.50 -8.42 10.71
C GLU A 275 4.50 -7.27 10.65
N PHE A 276 4.09 -6.75 11.80
CA PHE A 276 3.18 -5.61 11.82
C PHE A 276 3.91 -4.30 11.56
N LEU A 277 3.32 -3.43 10.75
CA LEU A 277 3.78 -2.07 10.50
C LEU A 277 3.26 -1.11 11.59
N GLY A 278 3.97 0.00 11.79
CA GLY A 278 3.70 1.00 12.84
C GLY A 278 4.67 0.89 14.03
N LEU A 279 4.42 1.65 15.10
CA LEU A 279 5.38 1.91 16.21
C LEU A 279 6.08 0.69 16.81
N SER A 280 5.44 -0.47 16.76
CA SER A 280 6.08 -1.75 17.09
C SER A 280 5.74 -2.80 16.05
N SER A 281 6.70 -3.65 15.72
CA SER A 281 6.49 -4.88 14.96
C SER A 281 6.05 -6.07 15.83
N ASN A 282 6.07 -5.90 17.16
CA ASN A 282 5.66 -6.93 18.10
C ASN A 282 4.13 -7.07 18.11
N ARG A 283 3.63 -8.30 17.94
CA ARG A 283 2.19 -8.62 17.98
C ARG A 283 1.54 -8.36 19.34
N ASN A 284 2.32 -8.46 20.43
CA ASN A 284 1.83 -8.28 21.79
C ASN A 284 1.80 -6.80 22.19
N LEU A 285 2.24 -5.90 21.30
CA LEU A 285 2.22 -4.46 21.50
C LEU A 285 1.41 -3.86 20.35
N GLY A 286 0.29 -3.21 20.66
CA GLY A 286 -0.45 -2.41 19.71
C GLY A 286 0.40 -1.25 19.18
N GLY A 287 0.14 -0.84 17.94
CA GLY A 287 0.70 0.39 17.38
C GLY A 287 0.15 1.64 18.05
N ASP A 288 -0.94 1.51 18.80
CA ASP A 288 -1.51 2.49 19.72
C ASP A 288 -0.89 2.44 21.13
N GLY A 289 0.07 1.55 21.37
CA GLY A 289 0.72 1.36 22.66
C GLY A 289 0.05 0.35 23.59
N THR A 290 -1.06 -0.28 23.19
CA THR A 290 -1.73 -1.31 23.99
C THR A 290 -0.86 -2.55 24.18
N VAL A 291 -1.02 -3.28 25.29
CA VAL A 291 -0.24 -4.51 25.55
C VAL A 291 -1.15 -5.73 25.57
N GLY A 292 -0.65 -6.89 25.14
CA GLY A 292 -1.43 -8.14 25.05
C GLY A 292 -2.11 -8.56 26.36
N GLU A 293 -1.63 -8.13 27.52
CA GLU A 293 -2.29 -8.35 28.81
C GLU A 293 -3.56 -7.48 29.00
N GLU A 294 -3.59 -6.26 28.43
CA GLU A 294 -4.78 -5.40 28.39
C GLU A 294 -5.90 -6.03 27.54
N ALA A 295 -5.55 -6.74 26.47
CA ALA A 295 -6.52 -7.46 25.63
C ALA A 295 -7.21 -8.62 26.39
N TRP A 296 -6.52 -9.23 27.36
CA TRP A 296 -7.10 -10.23 28.26
C TRP A 296 -7.98 -9.58 29.34
N ALA A 297 -7.62 -8.38 29.80
CA ALA A 297 -8.41 -7.58 30.75
C ALA A 297 -9.69 -6.98 30.13
N TRP A 298 -9.68 -6.56 28.87
CA TRP A 298 -10.89 -6.14 28.13
C TRP A 298 -11.92 -7.27 28.01
N GLN A 299 -11.47 -8.51 27.99
CA GLN A 299 -12.34 -9.69 27.96
C GLN A 299 -12.95 -10.03 29.33
N ASN A 300 -12.30 -9.61 30.42
CA ASN A 300 -12.65 -9.99 31.80
C ASN A 300 -13.15 -8.82 32.67
N SER A 301 -13.23 -7.60 32.13
CA SER A 301 -13.71 -6.41 32.85
C SER A 301 -15.23 -6.36 32.94
N SER A 302 -15.77 -7.32 33.69
CA SER A 302 -17.08 -7.22 34.35
C SER A 302 -16.95 -7.25 35.88
N VAL A 303 -15.73 -7.24 36.45
CA VAL A 303 -15.51 -7.38 37.90
C VAL A 303 -14.38 -6.48 38.42
N GLY A 304 -14.77 -5.38 39.07
CA GLY A 304 -14.24 -4.95 40.37
C GLY A 304 -12.79 -4.46 40.59
N ASP A 305 -11.81 -4.61 39.69
CA ASP A 305 -10.39 -4.35 40.03
C ASP A 305 -9.68 -3.30 39.14
N ALA A 306 -10.22 -2.08 39.13
CA ALA A 306 -9.67 -0.96 38.34
C ALA A 306 -8.34 -0.39 38.88
N GLY A 307 -7.92 -0.73 40.11
CA GLY A 307 -6.75 -0.14 40.78
C GLY A 307 -5.40 -0.66 40.27
N ASN A 308 -5.25 -1.98 40.15
CA ASN A 308 -4.01 -2.63 39.70
C ASN A 308 -3.73 -2.43 38.19
N VAL A 309 -4.78 -2.23 37.39
CA VAL A 309 -4.68 -2.00 35.94
C VAL A 309 -4.01 -0.65 35.66
N VAL A 310 -4.35 0.40 36.42
CA VAL A 310 -3.81 1.76 36.22
C VAL A 310 -2.30 1.83 36.48
N GLU A 311 -1.80 1.09 37.47
CA GLU A 311 -0.37 1.09 37.83
C GLU A 311 0.49 0.38 36.77
N THR A 312 -0.04 -0.70 36.18
CA THR A 312 0.62 -1.48 35.11
C THR A 312 0.61 -0.76 33.76
N VAL A 313 -0.49 -0.05 33.44
CA VAL A 313 -0.62 0.83 32.26
C VAL A 313 0.38 1.99 32.34
N SER A 314 0.62 2.55 33.52
CA SER A 314 1.60 3.62 33.72
C SER A 314 3.04 3.15 33.45
N THR A 315 3.37 1.90 33.82
CA THR A 315 4.72 1.34 33.67
C THR A 315 5.02 0.95 32.22
N ALA A 316 4.06 0.42 31.47
CA ALA A 316 4.22 0.13 30.03
C ALA A 316 4.35 1.42 29.19
N ARG A 317 3.57 2.45 29.50
CA ARG A 317 3.69 3.78 28.90
C ARG A 317 5.07 4.40 29.18
N ASN A 318 5.57 4.27 30.41
CA ASN A 318 6.90 4.73 30.79
C ASN A 318 8.02 3.94 30.08
N ALA A 319 7.83 2.64 29.83
CA ALA A 319 8.78 1.82 29.07
C ALA A 319 8.88 2.23 27.59
N MET A 320 7.76 2.61 26.95
CA MET A 320 7.77 3.18 25.59
C MET A 320 8.50 4.53 25.54
N VAL A 321 8.28 5.39 26.54
CA VAL A 321 9.00 6.67 26.65
C VAL A 321 10.50 6.43 26.80
N LEU A 322 10.91 5.48 27.63
CA LEU A 322 12.31 5.11 27.80
C LEU A 322 12.92 4.51 26.52
N ALA A 323 12.18 3.65 25.80
CA ALA A 323 12.64 3.03 24.56
C ALA A 323 12.81 4.06 23.42
N ALA A 324 11.88 5.02 23.30
CA ALA A 324 11.98 6.10 22.33
C ALA A 324 13.14 7.06 22.66
N GLN A 325 13.35 7.37 23.94
CA GLN A 325 14.48 8.18 24.40
C GLN A 325 15.83 7.47 24.19
N THR A 326 15.92 6.16 24.43
CA THR A 326 17.14 5.39 24.16
C THR A 326 17.43 5.25 22.67
N HIS A 327 16.40 5.09 21.82
CA HIS A 327 16.59 5.10 20.37
C HIS A 327 17.12 6.46 19.86
N LYS A 328 16.61 7.57 20.41
CA LYS A 328 17.13 8.92 20.14
C LYS A 328 18.59 9.07 20.58
N GLN A 329 18.94 8.62 21.79
CA GLN A 329 20.31 8.68 22.30
C GLN A 329 21.27 7.83 21.44
N LEU A 330 20.82 6.65 20.98
CA LEU A 330 21.59 5.79 20.08
C LEU A 330 21.77 6.41 18.69
N LYS A 331 20.75 7.07 18.15
CA LYS A 331 20.81 7.75 16.84
C LYS A 331 21.72 8.99 16.93
N GLN A 332 21.57 9.81 17.96
CA GLN A 332 22.43 10.98 18.22
C GLN A 332 23.89 10.60 18.51
N ALA A 333 24.15 9.50 19.24
CA ALA A 333 25.50 8.99 19.47
C ALA A 333 26.17 8.49 18.18
N LYS A 334 25.38 8.06 17.19
CA LYS A 334 25.86 7.57 15.90
C LYS A 334 26.08 8.71 14.90
N GLU A 335 25.27 9.76 14.99
CA GLU A 335 25.35 10.96 14.12
C GLU A 335 26.34 12.01 14.66
N GLY A 336 26.69 11.98 15.95
CA GLY A 336 27.63 12.93 16.58
C GLY A 336 29.11 12.56 16.53
N SER A 337 29.50 11.43 15.92
CA SER A 337 30.89 10.96 15.92
C SER A 337 31.65 11.37 14.64
N THR A 338 31.82 12.67 14.43
CA THR A 338 32.82 13.22 13.50
C THR A 338 33.65 14.32 14.16
N THR A 339 34.37 13.99 15.23
CA THR A 339 35.60 14.70 15.61
C THR A 339 36.55 13.74 16.33
N ALA A 340 37.83 13.81 15.96
CA ALA A 340 38.89 12.91 16.38
C ALA A 340 39.27 13.00 17.88
N ALA A 341 39.80 11.88 18.38
CA ALA A 341 40.61 11.68 19.58
C ALA A 341 39.91 11.70 20.97
N GLY A 342 39.98 10.55 21.66
CA GLY A 342 39.78 10.45 23.11
C GLY A 342 39.08 9.16 23.55
N VAL A 343 39.84 8.21 24.08
CA VAL A 343 39.33 6.99 24.73
C VAL A 343 38.52 7.38 25.97
N SER A 344 37.21 7.09 26.02
CA SER A 344 36.47 6.99 27.28
C SER A 344 35.44 5.88 27.23
N ALA A 345 35.48 5.02 28.25
CA ALA A 345 34.68 3.81 28.46
C ALA A 345 33.15 4.06 28.39
N PRO A 346 32.35 3.00 28.11
CA PRO A 346 30.89 3.11 28.10
C PRO A 346 30.34 3.50 29.49
N PRO A 347 29.34 4.39 29.59
CA PRO A 347 28.74 4.73 30.89
C PRO A 347 27.96 3.53 31.45
N ALA A 348 28.14 3.31 32.75
CA ALA A 348 27.54 2.23 33.51
C ALA A 348 26.00 2.35 33.58
N ILE A 349 25.35 1.19 33.51
CA ILE A 349 23.91 0.99 33.74
C ILE A 349 23.60 1.42 35.19
N LEU A 350 22.87 2.53 35.35
CA LEU A 350 22.36 2.95 36.66
C LEU A 350 21.11 2.13 37.01
N SER A 351 21.24 1.31 38.04
CA SER A 351 20.17 0.59 38.70
C SER A 351 19.24 1.55 39.46
N THR A 352 17.96 1.19 39.45
CA THR A 352 16.86 1.84 40.16
C THR A 352 17.13 1.99 41.66
N THR A 353 17.20 3.22 42.16
CA THR A 353 16.84 3.55 43.55
C THR A 353 16.17 4.92 43.63
N THR A 354 15.03 4.95 44.32
CA THR A 354 14.20 6.09 44.68
C THR A 354 14.91 7.05 45.63
N SER A 355 15.05 8.34 45.29
CA SER A 355 15.07 9.43 46.29
C SER A 355 14.95 10.83 45.66
N SER A 356 13.97 11.58 46.17
CA SER A 356 13.88 13.03 46.39
C SER A 356 14.46 14.06 45.40
N PHE A 357 13.54 14.91 44.91
CA PHE A 357 13.75 16.19 44.25
C PHE A 357 14.75 17.11 44.97
N HIS A 358 15.76 17.59 44.23
CA HIS A 358 16.43 18.87 44.47
C HIS A 358 16.58 19.64 43.16
N GLN A 359 15.96 20.84 43.12
CA GLN A 359 16.24 21.87 42.12
C GLN A 359 17.60 22.52 42.38
N PRO A 360 18.34 22.88 41.32
CA PRO A 360 19.12 24.10 41.33
C PRO A 360 18.67 25.07 40.23
N THR A 361 18.69 26.33 40.63
CA THR A 361 18.35 27.54 39.90
C THR A 361 19.44 28.01 38.92
N GLN A 362 18.95 28.56 37.80
CA GLN A 362 19.46 29.70 37.00
C GLN A 362 20.58 29.56 35.95
N SER A 363 20.18 30.03 34.77
CA SER A 363 20.88 30.88 33.78
C SER A 363 22.00 30.28 32.93
N SER A 364 21.63 29.84 31.72
CA SER A 364 22.41 30.10 30.51
C SER A 364 21.46 30.36 29.33
N SER A 365 21.78 31.40 28.57
CA SER A 365 21.10 31.84 27.36
C SER A 365 21.01 30.70 26.32
N ILE A 366 19.81 30.20 26.09
CA ILE A 366 19.53 29.27 24.99
C ILE A 366 19.60 30.08 23.69
N PRO A 367 20.46 29.71 22.71
CA PRO A 367 20.44 30.34 21.40
C PRO A 367 19.07 30.10 20.77
N SER A 368 18.48 31.13 20.17
CA SER A 368 17.18 31.08 19.47
C SER A 368 17.07 29.80 18.66
N SER A 369 16.22 28.88 19.11
CA SER A 369 15.99 27.61 18.43
C SER A 369 15.48 27.90 17.03
N SER A 370 16.08 27.25 16.02
CA SER A 370 15.53 27.27 14.66
C SER A 370 14.04 26.91 14.69
N PRO A 371 13.17 27.56 13.92
CA PRO A 371 11.74 27.21 13.83
C PRO A 371 11.53 25.73 13.46
N THR A 372 12.48 25.14 12.73
CA THR A 372 12.53 23.69 12.46
C THR A 372 12.67 22.87 13.74
N LEU A 373 13.55 23.28 14.66
CA LEU A 373 13.74 22.64 15.95
C LEU A 373 12.52 22.83 16.85
N GLU A 374 11.86 23.99 16.79
CA GLU A 374 10.72 24.32 17.62
C GLU A 374 9.43 23.58 17.19
N LEU A 375 9.16 23.44 15.88
CA LEU A 375 8.13 22.53 15.33
C LEU A 375 8.41 21.08 15.76
N LEU A 376 9.69 20.70 15.76
CA LEU A 376 10.16 19.40 16.25
C LEU A 376 10.17 19.31 17.79
N LEU A 377 9.82 20.36 18.56
CA LEU A 377 9.88 20.39 20.04
C LEU A 377 8.53 20.66 20.76
N THR A 378 7.46 21.08 20.08
CA THR A 378 6.13 21.39 20.66
C THR A 378 5.12 20.25 20.97
N HIS A 379 5.19 19.04 20.39
CA HIS A 379 4.28 17.91 20.70
C HIS A 379 4.92 16.71 21.47
N SER A 380 4.23 16.20 22.51
CA SER A 380 4.69 15.08 23.37
C SER A 380 4.65 13.73 22.64
N LEU A 381 5.70 12.90 22.79
CA LEU A 381 5.77 11.51 22.31
C LEU A 381 4.57 10.64 22.74
N SER A 382 3.86 11.02 23.81
CA SER A 382 2.70 10.28 24.32
C SER A 382 1.36 10.67 23.71
N ASP A 383 1.27 11.80 22.97
CA ASP A 383 0.07 12.19 22.23
C ASP A 383 0.05 11.59 20.81
N HIS A 384 0.97 10.66 20.56
CA HIS A 384 1.54 10.32 19.25
C HIS A 384 1.62 8.81 18.97
N ALA A 385 1.03 7.95 19.81
CA ALA A 385 0.78 6.56 19.37
C ALA A 385 -0.07 6.61 18.08
N ASP A 386 0.24 5.85 17.02
CA ASP A 386 -0.47 5.93 15.72
C ASP A 386 -1.80 5.15 15.81
N PRO A 387 -2.89 5.73 16.37
CA PRO A 387 -4.04 4.94 16.81
C PRO A 387 -4.87 4.48 15.61
N TYR A 388 -4.81 5.29 14.55
CA TYR A 388 -5.48 5.11 13.27
C TYR A 388 -4.65 4.30 12.29
N SER A 389 -3.41 3.96 12.67
CA SER A 389 -2.48 3.09 11.93
C SER A 389 -2.07 3.67 10.58
N SER A 390 -2.16 4.99 10.47
CA SER A 390 -2.06 5.74 9.23
C SER A 390 -0.64 5.74 8.69
N LEU A 391 0.38 5.71 9.55
CA LEU A 391 1.77 5.59 9.12
C LEU A 391 2.07 4.19 8.56
N GLY A 392 1.45 3.15 9.14
CA GLY A 392 1.55 1.78 8.64
C GLY A 392 0.97 1.65 7.23
N PHE A 393 -0.25 2.16 7.02
CA PHE A 393 -0.88 2.15 5.69
C PHE A 393 -0.17 3.07 4.70
N LEU A 394 0.34 4.23 5.13
CA LEU A 394 1.12 5.11 4.28
C LEU A 394 2.42 4.43 3.80
N SER A 395 3.07 3.63 4.65
CA SER A 395 4.23 2.80 4.25
C SER A 395 3.87 1.74 3.20
N CYS A 396 2.63 1.23 3.20
CA CYS A 396 2.13 0.36 2.13
C CYS A 396 1.85 1.13 0.84
N THR A 397 1.20 2.29 0.94
CA THR A 397 0.85 3.15 -0.20
C THR A 397 2.09 3.67 -0.93
N LEU A 398 3.10 4.11 -0.18
CA LEU A 398 4.38 4.64 -0.66
C LEU A 398 5.42 3.54 -0.93
N ASN A 399 4.98 2.32 -1.24
CA ASN A 399 5.88 1.24 -1.64
C ASN A 399 6.19 1.32 -3.14
N SER A 400 7.29 1.97 -3.47
CA SER A 400 7.56 2.48 -4.81
C SER A 400 8.11 1.47 -5.84
N THR A 401 8.50 0.26 -5.43
CA THR A 401 9.34 -0.60 -6.31
C THR A 401 8.68 -0.90 -7.66
N ASN A 402 7.43 -1.37 -7.68
CA ASN A 402 6.73 -1.66 -8.94
C ASN A 402 6.20 -0.37 -9.62
N GLN A 403 5.78 0.60 -8.81
CA GLN A 403 5.23 1.89 -9.25
C GLN A 403 6.23 2.72 -10.06
N ILE A 404 7.55 2.52 -9.86
CA ILE A 404 8.59 3.17 -10.66
C ILE A 404 9.06 2.29 -11.82
N LEU A 405 9.32 1.00 -11.54
CA LEU A 405 9.98 0.12 -12.50
C LEU A 405 9.21 0.01 -13.82
N HIS A 406 7.91 -0.28 -13.77
CA HIS A 406 7.16 -0.51 -15.01
C HIS A 406 6.95 0.78 -15.82
N PRO A 407 6.53 1.91 -15.23
CA PRO A 407 6.45 3.20 -15.92
C PRO A 407 7.75 3.60 -16.63
N CYS A 408 8.89 3.54 -15.93
CA CYS A 408 10.18 3.93 -16.50
C CYS A 408 10.63 3.00 -17.64
N ILE A 409 10.43 1.68 -17.51
CA ILE A 409 10.75 0.73 -18.57
C ILE A 409 9.84 0.93 -19.79
N LEU A 410 8.55 1.20 -19.59
CA LEU A 410 7.62 1.51 -20.67
C LEU A 410 8.05 2.76 -21.43
N VAL A 411 8.36 3.85 -20.72
CA VAL A 411 8.86 5.08 -21.33
C VAL A 411 10.20 4.86 -22.03
N ALA A 412 11.13 4.13 -21.42
CA ALA A 412 12.40 3.83 -22.08
C ALA A 412 12.21 3.00 -23.36
N LEU A 413 11.33 2.01 -23.34
CA LEU A 413 11.10 1.09 -24.47
C LEU A 413 10.34 1.78 -25.63
N PHE A 414 9.28 2.52 -25.32
CA PHE A 414 8.35 3.11 -26.30
C PHE A 414 8.51 4.64 -26.46
N GLY A 415 9.43 5.28 -25.74
CA GLY A 415 9.65 6.73 -25.74
C GLY A 415 10.32 7.30 -26.99
N GLY A 416 10.51 6.51 -28.05
CA GLY A 416 11.20 6.93 -29.25
C GLY A 416 12.73 6.95 -29.11
N LYS A 417 13.41 6.89 -30.26
CA LYS A 417 14.83 7.23 -30.43
C LYS A 417 14.85 8.14 -31.66
N ASP A 418 15.28 9.38 -31.48
CA ASP A 418 16.16 10.00 -32.47
C ASP A 418 17.45 10.32 -31.71
N ASP A 419 18.60 10.07 -32.33
CA ASP A 419 19.95 10.28 -31.76
C ASP A 419 20.29 11.78 -31.56
N SER A 420 19.29 12.63 -31.29
CA SER A 420 19.44 14.04 -30.93
C SER A 420 18.96 14.26 -29.49
N ASP A 421 19.82 14.87 -28.67
CA ASP A 421 19.70 15.08 -27.21
C ASP A 421 18.51 15.97 -26.74
N ILE A 422 17.39 16.01 -27.45
CA ILE A 422 16.20 16.77 -27.05
C ILE A 422 14.94 15.90 -27.23
N PRO A 423 14.23 15.51 -26.14
CA PRO A 423 12.95 14.82 -26.26
C PRO A 423 11.89 15.80 -26.75
N ILE A 424 11.43 15.64 -28.00
CA ILE A 424 10.38 16.46 -28.60
C ILE A 424 9.02 15.79 -28.37
N PHE A 425 8.11 16.49 -27.69
CA PHE A 425 6.69 16.15 -27.65
C PHE A 425 6.06 16.44 -29.03
N GLY A 426 5.85 15.40 -29.84
CA GLY A 426 4.99 15.48 -31.02
C GLY A 426 3.57 15.04 -30.69
N GLU A 427 2.54 15.78 -31.16
CA GLU A 427 1.13 15.35 -31.13
C GLU A 427 0.89 13.98 -31.81
N ASN A 428 1.84 13.52 -32.63
CA ASN A 428 1.82 12.24 -33.34
C ASN A 428 2.66 11.14 -32.68
N ASP A 429 3.19 11.35 -31.47
CA ASP A 429 4.05 10.36 -30.80
C ASP A 429 3.23 9.26 -30.12
N VAL A 430 2.78 8.31 -30.94
CA VAL A 430 1.97 7.16 -30.52
C VAL A 430 2.79 6.12 -29.73
N GLY A 431 4.09 6.38 -29.46
CA GLY A 431 4.97 5.43 -28.80
C GLY A 431 5.12 4.11 -29.56
N MET A 432 5.06 4.16 -30.90
CA MET A 432 5.20 2.97 -31.74
C MET A 432 6.67 2.62 -31.97
N ILE A 433 7.01 1.34 -31.85
CA ILE A 433 8.34 0.83 -32.19
C ILE A 433 8.24 -0.31 -33.20
N SER A 434 9.27 -0.45 -34.02
CA SER A 434 9.43 -1.57 -34.94
C SER A 434 10.16 -2.72 -34.25
N TRP A 435 9.65 -3.94 -34.37
CA TRP A 435 10.22 -5.15 -33.78
C TRP A 435 10.43 -6.22 -34.84
N ASN A 436 11.65 -6.74 -34.96
CA ASN A 436 11.97 -7.79 -35.94
C ASN A 436 11.94 -9.17 -35.27
N THR A 437 10.86 -9.90 -35.50
CA THR A 437 10.64 -11.24 -34.92
C THR A 437 11.67 -12.28 -35.36
N LYS A 438 12.19 -12.16 -36.59
CA LYS A 438 13.21 -13.08 -37.15
C LYS A 438 14.59 -12.85 -36.53
N LYS A 439 14.95 -11.59 -36.25
CA LYS A 439 16.25 -11.22 -35.67
C LYS A 439 16.29 -11.45 -34.16
N GLU A 440 15.24 -11.06 -33.45
CA GLU A 440 15.23 -10.99 -31.97
C GLU A 440 14.80 -12.31 -31.30
N ARG A 441 14.48 -13.36 -32.09
CA ARG A 441 14.14 -14.72 -31.63
C ARG A 441 12.95 -14.81 -30.66
N THR A 442 12.20 -13.72 -30.48
CA THR A 442 11.03 -13.64 -29.61
C THR A 442 9.90 -12.90 -30.34
N ALA A 443 8.67 -13.33 -30.09
CA ALA A 443 7.49 -12.78 -30.77
C ALA A 443 7.22 -11.32 -30.40
N LEU A 444 7.62 -10.90 -29.19
CA LEU A 444 7.48 -9.56 -28.66
C LEU A 444 8.74 -9.21 -27.83
N PRO A 445 9.04 -7.92 -27.62
CA PRO A 445 10.16 -7.51 -26.76
C PRO A 445 9.98 -8.03 -25.34
N ARG A 446 11.06 -8.53 -24.76
CA ARG A 446 11.14 -8.90 -23.35
C ARG A 446 11.20 -7.63 -22.52
N PHE A 447 10.23 -7.44 -21.65
CA PHE A 447 10.00 -6.19 -20.93
C PHE A 447 11.23 -5.72 -20.15
N TYR A 448 11.78 -6.56 -19.28
CA TYR A 448 12.95 -6.20 -18.48
C TYR A 448 14.26 -6.36 -19.24
N ALA A 449 14.40 -7.38 -20.10
CA ALA A 449 15.66 -7.61 -20.80
C ALA A 449 15.88 -6.60 -21.93
N ASP A 450 14.86 -6.29 -22.74
CA ASP A 450 14.99 -5.41 -23.89
C ASP A 450 14.60 -3.96 -23.53
N GLY A 451 13.63 -3.77 -22.64
CA GLY A 451 13.22 -2.45 -22.14
C GLY A 451 14.22 -1.84 -21.16
N ALA A 452 14.69 -2.61 -20.16
CA ALA A 452 15.68 -2.10 -19.20
C ALA A 452 17.13 -2.11 -19.72
N ALA A 453 17.38 -2.68 -20.92
CA ALA A 453 18.68 -2.59 -21.60
C ALA A 453 19.02 -1.17 -22.03
N ARG A 454 18.01 -0.31 -22.18
CA ARG A 454 18.24 1.09 -22.53
C ARG A 454 18.81 1.82 -21.30
N PRO A 455 19.96 2.52 -21.43
CA PRO A 455 20.52 3.30 -20.33
C PRO A 455 19.52 4.27 -19.68
N MET A 456 18.62 4.81 -20.51
CA MET A 456 17.51 5.67 -20.09
C MET A 456 16.64 5.04 -18.99
N ALA A 457 16.35 3.73 -19.05
CA ALA A 457 15.52 3.08 -18.03
C ALA A 457 16.17 3.18 -16.65
N GLY A 458 17.47 2.83 -16.56
CA GLY A 458 18.24 2.94 -15.31
C GLY A 458 18.34 4.37 -14.80
N GLN A 459 18.54 5.35 -15.71
CA GLN A 459 18.57 6.77 -15.37
C GLN A 459 17.23 7.25 -14.80
N LEU A 460 16.12 7.02 -15.51
CA LEU A 460 14.78 7.41 -15.05
C LEU A 460 14.45 6.79 -13.68
N ILE A 461 14.73 5.49 -13.50
CA ILE A 461 14.49 4.80 -12.23
C ILE A 461 15.32 5.43 -11.11
N THR A 462 16.61 5.67 -11.33
CA THR A 462 17.49 6.24 -10.29
C THR A 462 17.10 7.67 -9.94
N SER A 463 16.84 8.52 -10.93
CA SER A 463 16.47 9.92 -10.70
C SER A 463 15.11 10.05 -10.01
N ILE A 464 14.12 9.23 -10.39
CA ILE A 464 12.82 9.25 -9.69
C ILE A 464 12.93 8.66 -8.28
N ALA A 465 13.48 7.45 -8.15
CA ALA A 465 13.54 6.75 -6.87
C ALA A 465 14.39 7.49 -5.84
N GLY A 466 15.63 7.83 -6.18
CA GLY A 466 16.57 8.46 -5.25
C GLY A 466 16.56 9.99 -5.29
N GLY A 467 16.08 10.59 -6.38
CA GLY A 467 16.21 12.02 -6.62
C GLY A 467 14.93 12.82 -6.43
N GLU A 468 13.74 12.20 -6.49
CA GLU A 468 12.46 12.91 -6.42
C GLU A 468 11.52 12.36 -5.33
N MET A 469 11.46 11.03 -5.17
CA MET A 469 10.54 10.42 -4.18
C MET A 469 11.05 10.50 -2.74
N TYR A 470 12.36 10.43 -2.54
CA TYR A 470 12.95 10.27 -1.21
C TYR A 470 12.78 11.50 -0.33
N PHE A 471 12.86 12.71 -0.88
CA PHE A 471 12.60 13.93 -0.11
C PHE A 471 11.10 14.14 0.15
N VAL A 472 10.20 13.70 -0.74
CA VAL A 472 8.75 13.70 -0.46
C VAL A 472 8.46 12.80 0.74
N ILE A 473 9.08 11.61 0.75
CA ILE A 473 8.94 10.66 1.87
C ILE A 473 9.50 11.26 3.16
N ASP A 474 10.71 11.82 3.14
CA ASP A 474 11.32 12.44 4.33
C ASP A 474 10.48 13.62 4.86
N ALA A 475 9.98 14.50 3.98
CA ALA A 475 9.11 15.61 4.38
C ALA A 475 7.80 15.14 5.01
N ILE A 476 7.10 14.20 4.35
CA ILE A 476 5.85 13.64 4.88
C ILE A 476 6.09 12.91 6.21
N GLU A 477 7.17 12.14 6.31
CA GLU A 477 7.53 11.43 7.53
C GLU A 477 7.80 12.41 8.68
N ARG A 478 8.58 13.47 8.47
CA ARG A 478 8.84 14.47 9.52
C ARG A 478 7.60 15.27 9.93
N LEU A 479 6.65 15.47 9.01
CA LEU A 479 5.41 16.20 9.27
C LEU A 479 4.33 15.35 9.97
N LEU A 480 4.34 14.03 9.76
CA LEU A 480 3.31 13.12 10.26
C LEU A 480 3.77 12.21 11.39
N SER A 481 5.05 11.84 11.44
CA SER A 481 5.57 10.87 12.40
C SER A 481 5.94 11.49 13.75
N PRO A 482 5.74 10.75 14.85
CA PRO A 482 6.29 11.10 16.16
C PRO A 482 7.82 11.19 16.13
N ARG A 483 8.39 12.03 17.01
CA ARG A 483 9.84 12.33 17.04
C ARG A 483 10.72 11.08 17.10
N GLY A 484 11.65 10.98 16.15
CA GLY A 484 12.67 9.93 16.13
C GLY A 484 12.17 8.56 15.64
N TYR A 485 10.99 8.53 15.03
CA TYR A 485 10.40 7.34 14.43
C TYR A 485 10.26 7.52 12.92
N ASP A 486 10.91 6.62 12.17
CA ASP A 486 11.07 6.73 10.72
C ASP A 486 10.49 5.50 9.98
N PRO A 487 9.18 5.19 10.11
CA PRO A 487 8.60 3.92 9.64
C PRO A 487 8.54 3.78 8.13
N ILE A 488 8.44 4.89 7.42
CA ILE A 488 8.31 4.91 5.96
C ILE A 488 9.71 4.78 5.39
N THR A 489 10.63 5.65 5.77
CA THR A 489 12.00 5.65 5.23
C THR A 489 12.79 4.41 5.64
N ALA A 490 12.64 3.90 6.87
CA ALA A 490 13.30 2.68 7.32
C ALA A 490 12.90 1.45 6.50
N LEU A 491 11.69 1.47 5.91
CA LEU A 491 11.11 0.35 5.19
C LEU A 491 10.95 0.60 3.68
N HIS A 492 11.45 1.73 3.17
CA HIS A 492 11.40 2.10 1.77
C HIS A 492 12.60 1.51 0.98
N GLY A 493 12.45 1.28 -0.33
CA GLY A 493 13.57 0.89 -1.19
C GLY A 493 13.86 -0.62 -1.33
N GLY A 494 12.83 -1.48 -1.30
CA GLY A 494 12.97 -2.88 -1.74
C GLY A 494 13.93 -3.74 -0.89
N GLU A 495 14.59 -4.72 -1.53
CA GLU A 495 15.39 -5.76 -0.88
C GLU A 495 16.48 -5.21 0.06
N PRO A 496 16.82 -5.92 1.16
CA PRO A 496 17.72 -5.44 2.21
C PRO A 496 19.11 -5.02 1.73
N ILE A 497 19.61 -5.62 0.64
CA ILE A 497 20.95 -5.35 0.11
C ILE A 497 20.98 -4.02 -0.63
N GLY A 498 20.01 -3.77 -1.53
CA GLY A 498 19.93 -2.50 -2.27
C GLY A 498 19.80 -1.31 -1.33
N ARG A 499 18.95 -1.44 -0.30
CA ARG A 499 18.81 -0.42 0.76
C ARG A 499 20.11 -0.18 1.52
N LYS A 500 20.82 -1.25 1.93
CA LYS A 500 22.12 -1.11 2.60
C LYS A 500 23.14 -0.39 1.73
N VAL A 501 23.19 -0.68 0.44
CA VAL A 501 24.08 -0.01 -0.51
C VAL A 501 23.73 1.46 -0.65
N MET A 502 22.44 1.81 -0.80
CA MET A 502 22.00 3.20 -0.86
C MET A 502 22.36 3.97 0.41
N ASN A 503 22.09 3.41 1.58
CA ASN A 503 22.44 4.04 2.85
C ASN A 503 23.96 4.16 3.05
N TRP A 504 24.74 3.14 2.66
CA TRP A 504 26.20 3.20 2.76
C TRP A 504 26.83 4.28 1.87
N LEU A 505 26.20 4.58 0.74
CA LEU A 505 26.62 5.66 -0.15
C LEU A 505 26.13 7.05 0.31
N GLY A 506 25.46 7.15 1.45
CA GLY A 506 24.87 8.39 1.95
C GLY A 506 23.64 8.83 1.15
N ASN A 507 22.94 7.89 0.50
CA ASN A 507 21.73 8.12 -0.28
C ASN A 507 20.48 7.57 0.43
N SER A 508 20.41 7.67 1.76
CA SER A 508 19.18 7.40 2.49
C SER A 508 18.14 8.51 2.22
N PRO A 509 16.84 8.25 2.40
CA PRO A 509 15.83 9.29 2.24
C PRO A 509 16.08 10.54 3.07
N HIS A 510 16.58 10.38 4.29
CA HIS A 510 16.88 11.49 5.20
C HIS A 510 18.02 12.37 4.70
N GLU A 511 19.14 11.75 4.30
CA GLU A 511 20.31 12.47 3.77
C GLU A 511 20.01 13.17 2.44
N LEU A 512 19.16 12.58 1.61
CA LEU A 512 18.71 13.20 0.36
C LEU A 512 17.73 14.35 0.63
N GLY A 513 16.80 14.18 1.57
CA GLY A 513 15.91 15.25 2.02
C GLY A 513 16.67 16.46 2.56
N GLU A 514 17.67 16.22 3.41
CA GLU A 514 18.54 17.27 3.96
C GLU A 514 19.35 17.97 2.86
N ARG A 515 20.02 17.22 1.98
CA ARG A 515 20.82 17.80 0.88
C ARG A 515 19.97 18.59 -0.12
N SER A 516 18.73 18.17 -0.35
CA SER A 516 17.82 18.88 -1.26
C SER A 516 17.37 20.22 -0.71
N GLY A 517 17.38 20.40 0.63
CA GLY A 517 16.78 21.56 1.30
C GLY A 517 15.25 21.60 1.28
N LEU A 518 14.59 20.80 0.43
CA LEU A 518 13.14 20.80 0.22
C LEU A 518 12.36 20.38 1.47
N THR A 519 12.87 19.41 2.24
CA THR A 519 12.28 19.02 3.52
C THR A 519 12.18 20.21 4.48
N SER A 520 13.25 20.99 4.60
CA SER A 520 13.30 22.18 5.47
C SER A 520 12.37 23.29 4.99
N VAL A 521 12.14 23.40 3.67
CA VAL A 521 11.16 24.33 3.10
C VAL A 521 9.74 23.91 3.46
N ALA A 522 9.40 22.64 3.27
CA ALA A 522 8.07 22.11 3.63
C ALA A 522 7.77 22.30 5.13
N LEU A 523 8.74 22.02 6.01
CA LEU A 523 8.58 22.20 7.46
C LEU A 523 8.39 23.66 7.85
N ARG A 524 9.17 24.59 7.27
CA ARG A 524 9.03 26.03 7.53
C ARG A 524 7.68 26.57 7.04
N ARG A 525 7.23 26.12 5.88
CA ARG A 525 5.92 26.51 5.33
C ARG A 525 4.79 26.07 6.27
N GLU A 526 4.82 24.82 6.72
CA GLU A 526 3.84 24.31 7.68
C GLU A 526 3.87 25.10 9.01
N TRP A 527 5.06 25.46 9.50
CA TRP A 527 5.19 26.31 10.69
C TRP A 527 4.53 27.68 10.49
N GLN A 528 4.79 28.34 9.36
CA GLN A 528 4.20 29.64 9.03
C GLN A 528 2.68 29.56 8.91
N ASP A 529 2.15 28.49 8.32
CA ASP A 529 0.71 28.27 8.20
C ASP A 529 0.03 28.04 9.57
N LEU A 530 0.73 27.42 10.53
CA LEU A 530 0.20 27.12 11.86
C LEU A 530 0.32 28.27 12.86
N PHE A 531 1.45 29.00 12.84
CA PHE A 531 1.80 29.98 13.88
C PHE A 531 1.82 31.43 13.37
N GLY A 532 1.54 31.64 12.08
CA GLY A 532 1.59 32.95 11.44
C GLY A 532 3.01 33.36 11.04
N LYS A 533 3.11 34.39 10.21
CA LYS A 533 4.39 35.02 9.89
C LYS A 533 4.89 35.77 11.13
N GLU A 534 6.04 35.40 11.67
CA GLU A 534 6.76 36.32 12.55
C GLU A 534 7.09 37.59 11.77
N ASN A 535 7.08 38.75 12.44
CA ASN A 535 7.57 40.02 11.91
C ASN A 535 9.10 39.97 11.70
N ALA A 536 9.58 39.02 10.90
CA ALA A 536 10.92 39.04 10.37
C ALA A 536 10.83 39.80 9.04
N ASN A 537 11.54 40.94 8.95
CA ASN A 537 11.77 41.70 7.72
C ASN A 537 12.58 40.92 6.66
N ASP A 538 12.59 39.60 6.72
CA ASP A 538 13.10 38.74 5.66
C ASP A 538 11.93 38.40 4.74
N GLU A 539 11.57 39.36 3.88
CA GLU A 539 11.00 39.02 2.58
C GLU A 539 12.05 38.17 1.85
N VAL A 540 12.03 36.86 2.10
CA VAL A 540 12.75 35.91 1.26
C VAL A 540 11.94 35.85 -0.02
N ASP A 541 12.40 36.66 -0.97
CA ASP A 541 12.13 36.51 -2.40
C ASP A 541 12.26 35.00 -2.71
N GLY A 542 11.23 34.41 -3.31
CA GLY A 542 11.15 32.97 -3.58
C GLY A 542 12.21 32.45 -4.57
N SER A 543 13.24 33.24 -4.86
CA SER A 543 14.27 33.01 -5.87
C SER A 543 15.54 32.34 -5.35
N ASP A 544 15.83 32.36 -4.04
CA ASP A 544 17.20 32.06 -3.54
C ASP A 544 17.31 30.80 -2.66
N ILE A 545 16.42 29.82 -2.84
CA ILE A 545 16.69 28.45 -2.35
C ILE A 545 17.23 27.64 -3.52
N ASP A 546 18.56 27.59 -3.63
CA ASP A 546 19.34 26.87 -4.64
C ASP A 546 19.25 25.32 -4.50
N GLY A 547 18.20 24.82 -3.84
CA GLY A 547 17.97 23.42 -3.49
C GLY A 547 16.73 22.85 -4.19
N GLY A 548 16.89 21.69 -4.81
CA GLY A 548 15.85 20.97 -5.58
C GLY A 548 16.40 19.66 -6.16
N SER A 549 15.70 19.07 -7.13
CA SER A 549 16.20 17.89 -7.89
C SER A 549 17.31 18.28 -8.89
N THR A 550 18.47 18.68 -8.36
CA THR A 550 19.62 19.07 -9.17
C THR A 550 20.50 17.86 -9.49
N PRO A 551 21.10 17.79 -10.70
CA PRO A 551 22.06 16.75 -11.04
C PRO A 551 23.17 16.68 -9.99
N GLY A 552 23.51 15.47 -9.53
CA GLY A 552 24.56 15.27 -8.52
C GLY A 552 24.06 15.21 -7.07
N LEU A 553 22.75 15.38 -6.82
CA LEU A 553 22.14 15.16 -5.51
C LEU A 553 22.38 13.72 -5.01
N ILE A 554 22.33 12.74 -5.92
CA ILE A 554 22.59 11.33 -5.60
C ILE A 554 24.09 11.04 -5.76
N HIS A 555 24.72 10.55 -4.70
CA HIS A 555 26.12 10.12 -4.80
C HIS A 555 26.25 8.92 -5.74
N ARG A 556 27.15 9.05 -6.72
CA ARG A 556 27.43 8.03 -7.75
C ARG A 556 26.22 7.66 -8.60
N GLU A 557 25.34 8.64 -8.87
CA GLU A 557 24.12 8.47 -9.67
C GLU A 557 24.34 7.67 -10.96
N GLY A 558 25.31 8.05 -11.79
CA GLY A 558 25.59 7.36 -13.06
C GLY A 558 26.02 5.90 -12.89
N THR A 559 26.71 5.56 -11.79
CA THR A 559 27.08 4.18 -11.48
C THR A 559 25.88 3.39 -11.00
N LEU A 560 25.04 3.98 -10.14
CA LEU A 560 23.81 3.35 -9.65
C LEU A 560 22.83 3.09 -10.80
N ALA A 561 22.63 4.05 -11.71
CA ALA A 561 21.80 3.90 -12.89
C ALA A 561 22.28 2.75 -13.80
N LYS A 562 23.60 2.65 -14.04
CA LYS A 562 24.20 1.54 -14.81
C LYS A 562 23.99 0.19 -14.12
N LEU A 563 24.21 0.11 -12.81
CA LEU A 563 24.01 -1.11 -12.03
C LEU A 563 22.54 -1.54 -12.02
N MET A 564 21.60 -0.59 -11.92
CA MET A 564 20.17 -0.87 -11.99
C MET A 564 19.75 -1.42 -13.35
N GLY A 565 20.17 -0.78 -14.46
CA GLY A 565 19.93 -1.29 -15.81
C GLY A 565 20.54 -2.68 -16.02
N TYR A 566 21.79 -2.87 -15.59
CA TYR A 566 22.46 -4.17 -15.66
C TYR A 566 21.74 -5.26 -14.86
N GLY A 567 21.32 -4.95 -13.63
CA GLY A 567 20.61 -5.88 -12.75
C GLY A 567 19.27 -6.31 -13.33
N LEU A 568 18.49 -5.38 -13.89
CA LEU A 568 17.18 -5.68 -14.50
C LEU A 568 17.31 -6.52 -15.78
N THR A 569 18.32 -6.22 -16.60
CA THR A 569 18.55 -6.90 -17.89
C THR A 569 19.05 -8.32 -17.75
N HIS A 570 19.92 -8.56 -16.77
CA HIS A 570 20.57 -9.86 -16.55
C HIS A 570 19.85 -10.73 -15.52
N ASN A 571 18.71 -10.26 -14.99
CA ASN A 571 17.90 -11.05 -14.08
C ASN A 571 17.17 -12.15 -14.86
N SER A 572 17.65 -13.39 -14.71
CA SER A 572 17.10 -14.57 -15.38
C SER A 572 15.62 -14.84 -15.09
N ARG A 573 15.10 -14.37 -13.93
CA ARG A 573 13.66 -14.47 -13.61
C ARG A 573 12.81 -13.51 -14.44
N LEU A 574 13.36 -12.33 -14.74
CA LEU A 574 12.67 -11.24 -15.43
C LEU A 574 12.87 -11.30 -16.95
N GLY A 575 13.94 -11.94 -17.41
CA GLY A 575 14.29 -12.03 -18.83
C GLY A 575 13.29 -12.79 -19.71
N ALA A 576 12.31 -13.48 -19.15
CA ALA A 576 11.25 -14.15 -19.92
C ALA A 576 9.92 -13.37 -19.96
N VAL A 577 9.81 -12.24 -19.25
CA VAL A 577 8.59 -11.44 -19.21
C VAL A 577 8.48 -10.65 -20.51
N LEU A 578 7.40 -10.86 -21.26
CA LEU A 578 7.12 -10.09 -22.49
C LEU A 578 6.49 -8.74 -22.15
N SER A 579 6.74 -7.75 -23.00
CA SER A 579 6.21 -6.39 -22.86
C SER A 579 4.70 -6.35 -23.10
N PRO A 580 3.93 -5.61 -22.29
CA PRO A 580 2.50 -5.43 -22.52
C PRO A 580 2.28 -4.47 -23.68
N CYS A 581 2.15 -5.03 -24.87
CA CYS A 581 2.01 -4.26 -26.10
C CYS A 581 0.93 -4.85 -27.00
N ILE A 582 0.44 -4.02 -27.90
CA ILE A 582 -0.53 -4.36 -28.94
C ILE A 582 0.20 -4.31 -30.27
N ILE A 583 0.02 -5.34 -31.08
CA ILE A 583 0.54 -5.39 -32.45
C ILE A 583 -0.37 -4.56 -33.34
N ASP A 584 0.22 -3.71 -34.18
CA ASP A 584 -0.50 -3.06 -35.26
C ASP A 584 -0.77 -4.10 -36.36
N GLU A 585 -2.03 -4.51 -36.52
CA GLU A 585 -2.43 -5.56 -37.45
C GLU A 585 -2.05 -5.23 -38.91
N ALA A 586 -1.94 -3.94 -39.28
CA ALA A 586 -1.47 -3.53 -40.60
C ALA A 586 -0.01 -3.95 -40.89
N SER A 587 0.80 -4.15 -39.84
CA SER A 587 2.22 -4.53 -39.95
C SER A 587 2.47 -6.04 -39.93
N LYS A 588 1.45 -6.84 -39.64
CA LYS A 588 1.57 -8.29 -39.36
C LYS A 588 1.91 -9.12 -40.61
N ASN A 589 1.57 -8.61 -41.79
CA ASN A 589 1.73 -9.29 -43.07
C ASN A 589 3.00 -8.86 -43.84
N ASN A 590 3.93 -8.13 -43.20
CA ASN A 590 5.19 -7.76 -43.85
C ASN A 590 6.10 -8.98 -44.04
N GLU A 591 6.53 -9.22 -45.28
CA GLU A 591 7.41 -10.34 -45.65
C GLU A 591 8.75 -10.33 -44.89
N ASP A 592 9.20 -9.14 -44.48
CA ASP A 592 10.44 -8.92 -43.73
C ASP A 592 10.37 -9.37 -42.25
N GLY A 593 9.18 -9.73 -41.74
CA GLY A 593 8.99 -10.15 -40.34
C GLY A 593 9.09 -9.02 -39.31
N ILE A 594 9.03 -7.77 -39.77
CA ILE A 594 9.01 -6.57 -38.94
C ILE A 594 7.56 -6.22 -38.61
N ILE A 595 7.23 -6.25 -37.33
CA ILE A 595 5.94 -5.81 -36.79
C ILE A 595 6.09 -4.45 -36.13
N ARG A 596 5.03 -3.65 -36.15
CA ARG A 596 4.91 -2.43 -35.36
C ARG A 596 4.11 -2.73 -34.11
N ILE A 597 4.59 -2.27 -32.98
CA ILE A 597 3.96 -2.49 -31.68
C ILE A 597 3.84 -1.16 -30.93
N LYS A 598 2.77 -1.05 -30.14
CA LYS A 598 2.48 0.08 -29.26
C LYS A 598 2.22 -0.39 -27.84
N PRO A 599 2.40 0.45 -26.81
CA PRO A 599 2.05 0.07 -25.44
C PRO A 599 0.57 -0.32 -25.30
N ASN A 600 0.27 -1.24 -24.39
CA ASN A 600 -1.11 -1.58 -24.03
C ASN A 600 -1.54 -0.80 -22.76
N PRO A 601 -2.30 0.31 -22.89
CA PRO A 601 -2.68 1.16 -21.76
C PRO A 601 -3.73 0.52 -20.84
N THR A 602 -4.35 -0.59 -21.23
CA THR A 602 -5.38 -1.26 -20.40
C THR A 602 -4.78 -2.22 -19.37
N THR A 603 -3.46 -2.30 -19.28
CA THR A 603 -2.76 -3.19 -18.34
C THR A 603 -2.53 -2.52 -17.00
N ARG A 604 -2.30 -3.34 -15.96
CA ARG A 604 -2.05 -2.83 -14.60
C ARG A 604 -0.78 -1.99 -14.46
N PHE A 605 0.15 -2.11 -15.41
CA PHE A 605 1.34 -1.24 -15.45
C PHE A 605 1.00 0.23 -15.72
N PHE A 606 -0.20 0.49 -16.24
CA PHE A 606 -0.74 1.84 -16.40
C PHE A 606 -1.69 2.15 -15.26
N THR A 607 -2.74 1.34 -15.08
CA THR A 607 -3.81 1.67 -14.14
C THR A 607 -3.34 1.67 -12.68
N ASP A 608 -2.53 0.69 -12.27
CA ASP A 608 -2.12 0.57 -10.86
C ASP A 608 -0.84 1.38 -10.59
N ASP A 609 0.16 1.32 -11.47
CA ASP A 609 1.47 1.97 -11.21
C ASP A 609 1.46 3.49 -11.48
N VAL A 610 0.63 3.99 -12.41
CA VAL A 610 0.53 5.43 -12.72
C VAL A 610 -0.53 6.11 -11.85
N GLN A 611 -1.80 5.72 -12.00
CA GLN A 611 -2.93 6.38 -11.30
C GLN A 611 -2.87 6.16 -9.78
N HIS A 612 -2.50 4.95 -9.37
CA HIS A 612 -2.45 4.55 -7.96
C HIS A 612 -1.01 4.40 -7.43
N GLY A 613 -0.03 4.96 -8.14
CA GLY A 613 1.38 4.96 -7.75
C GLY A 613 2.00 6.34 -7.91
N LEU A 614 2.51 6.65 -9.11
CA LEU A 614 3.23 7.91 -9.37
C LEU A 614 2.38 9.17 -9.09
N CYS A 615 1.08 9.15 -9.42
CA CYS A 615 0.19 10.30 -9.15
C CYS A 615 0.06 10.60 -7.64
N ILE A 616 0.23 9.60 -6.77
CA ILE A 616 0.21 9.81 -5.31
C ILE A 616 1.40 10.65 -4.88
N TYR A 617 2.59 10.36 -5.42
CA TYR A 617 3.80 11.11 -5.09
C TYR A 617 3.76 12.54 -5.60
N LEU A 618 3.27 12.75 -6.82
CA LEU A 618 3.06 14.10 -7.35
C LEU A 618 2.03 14.87 -6.53
N GLY A 619 0.92 14.21 -6.15
CA GLY A 619 -0.09 14.81 -5.28
C GLY A 619 0.47 15.21 -3.92
N LEU A 620 1.26 14.34 -3.27
CA LEU A 620 1.94 14.66 -2.01
C LEU A 620 2.98 15.78 -2.16
N ALA A 621 3.77 15.78 -3.22
CA ALA A 621 4.73 16.84 -3.51
C ALA A 621 4.03 18.20 -3.68
N GLU A 622 2.86 18.22 -4.34
CA GLU A 622 2.03 19.42 -4.48
C GLU A 622 1.49 19.89 -3.12
N LEU A 623 1.05 18.97 -2.25
CA LEU A 623 0.60 19.32 -0.89
C LEU A 623 1.73 19.93 -0.04
N LEU A 624 2.95 19.43 -0.18
CA LEU A 624 4.15 19.98 0.46
C LEU A 624 4.56 21.33 -0.14
N GLY A 625 3.94 21.71 -1.27
CA GLY A 625 4.17 22.96 -1.95
C GLY A 625 5.49 23.01 -2.72
N PHE A 626 5.99 21.86 -3.16
CA PHE A 626 7.13 21.78 -4.07
C PHE A 626 6.74 22.29 -5.45
N ASP A 627 7.71 22.88 -6.16
CA ASP A 627 7.53 23.24 -7.56
C ASP A 627 7.71 21.98 -8.40
N LEU A 628 6.62 21.37 -8.85
CA LEU A 628 6.71 20.07 -9.52
C LEU A 628 7.52 20.13 -10.83
N GLU A 629 7.54 21.26 -11.56
CA GLU A 629 8.31 21.39 -12.80
C GLU A 629 9.82 21.42 -12.53
N ARG A 630 10.23 22.01 -11.40
CA ARG A 630 11.63 22.05 -10.96
C ARG A 630 12.05 20.80 -10.20
N ASP A 631 11.22 20.38 -9.24
CA ASP A 631 11.56 19.42 -8.20
C ASP A 631 11.14 17.99 -8.56
N MET A 632 10.14 17.79 -9.41
CA MET A 632 9.59 16.48 -9.79
C MET A 632 9.63 16.25 -11.31
N LYS A 633 10.57 16.89 -12.01
CA LYS A 633 10.63 16.98 -13.48
C LYS A 633 10.62 15.62 -14.19
N THR A 634 11.34 14.64 -13.64
CA THR A 634 11.53 13.32 -14.26
C THR A 634 10.27 12.49 -14.11
N MET A 635 9.67 12.52 -12.92
CA MET A 635 8.38 11.88 -12.67
C MET A 635 7.27 12.53 -13.51
N LEU A 636 7.22 13.87 -13.59
CA LEU A 636 6.27 14.58 -14.46
C LEU A 636 6.44 14.18 -15.93
N TYR A 637 7.69 14.11 -16.43
CA TYR A 637 7.97 13.65 -17.78
C TYR A 637 7.40 12.23 -18.03
N VAL A 638 7.66 11.29 -17.13
CA VAL A 638 7.16 9.91 -17.23
C VAL A 638 5.64 9.87 -17.19
N VAL A 639 5.00 10.57 -16.24
CA VAL A 639 3.53 10.58 -16.10
C VAL A 639 2.86 11.23 -17.30
N ARG A 640 3.34 12.38 -17.78
CA ARG A 640 2.82 13.06 -18.98
C ARG A 640 2.87 12.16 -20.21
N ARG A 641 3.95 11.40 -20.36
CA ARG A 641 4.10 10.44 -21.46
C ARG A 641 3.09 9.31 -21.36
N LEU A 642 2.94 8.71 -20.18
CA LEU A 642 2.04 7.57 -19.97
C LEU A 642 0.57 7.98 -20.05
N GLN A 643 0.18 9.12 -19.48
CA GLN A 643 -1.19 9.61 -19.56
C GLN A 643 -1.60 9.93 -21.01
N HIS A 644 -0.67 10.41 -21.83
CA HIS A 644 -0.91 10.62 -23.26
C HIS A 644 -1.27 9.30 -23.96
N TRP A 645 -0.52 8.22 -23.71
CA TRP A 645 -0.85 6.88 -24.24
C TRP A 645 -2.17 6.33 -23.69
N MET A 646 -2.54 6.68 -22.46
CA MET A 646 -3.82 6.32 -21.84
C MET A 646 -4.98 7.19 -22.34
N LYS A 647 -4.72 8.29 -23.04
CA LYS A 647 -5.70 9.34 -23.39
C LYS A 647 -6.41 9.91 -22.16
N LYS A 648 -5.62 10.19 -21.13
CA LYS A 648 -6.04 10.71 -19.83
C LYS A 648 -5.19 11.91 -19.43
N GLU A 649 -5.69 12.72 -18.51
CA GLU A 649 -4.97 13.86 -17.96
C GLU A 649 -4.98 13.80 -16.42
N PHE A 650 -3.93 13.20 -15.85
CA PHE A 650 -3.75 13.13 -14.39
C PHE A 650 -2.90 14.28 -13.86
N VAL A 651 -2.05 14.85 -14.73
CA VAL A 651 -1.34 16.11 -14.51
C VAL A 651 -1.51 17.03 -15.71
N LEU A 652 -1.46 18.34 -15.47
CA LEU A 652 -1.52 19.32 -16.54
C LEU A 652 -0.38 19.13 -17.57
N PRO A 653 -0.66 19.32 -18.88
CA PRO A 653 0.37 19.35 -19.91
C PRO A 653 1.42 20.43 -19.62
N GLU A 654 2.64 20.23 -20.14
CA GLU A 654 3.74 21.17 -19.99
C GLU A 654 3.38 22.55 -20.55
N GLY A 655 3.76 23.61 -19.82
CA GLY A 655 3.49 25.00 -20.22
C GLY A 655 2.03 25.46 -20.09
N THR A 656 1.13 24.62 -19.55
CA THR A 656 -0.26 25.01 -19.29
C THR A 656 -0.32 26.08 -18.21
N LYS A 657 -1.02 27.19 -18.48
CA LYS A 657 -1.24 28.23 -17.47
C LYS A 657 -2.13 27.70 -16.36
N MET A 658 -1.61 27.72 -15.14
CA MET A 658 -2.34 27.30 -13.95
C MET A 658 -3.51 28.25 -13.68
N PRO A 659 -4.72 27.72 -13.42
CA PRO A 659 -5.81 28.55 -12.90
C PRO A 659 -5.40 29.14 -11.54
N HIS A 660 -5.90 30.34 -11.21
CA HIS A 660 -5.56 31.01 -9.95
C HIS A 660 -5.88 30.10 -8.74
N GLY A 661 -4.84 29.74 -7.98
CA GLY A 661 -4.95 28.85 -6.82
C GLY A 661 -5.01 27.35 -7.13
N GLY A 662 -4.79 26.93 -8.39
CA GLY A 662 -4.72 25.53 -8.79
C GLY A 662 -3.29 25.02 -8.96
N GLY A 663 -3.07 23.73 -8.70
CA GLY A 663 -1.82 23.02 -8.93
C GLY A 663 -1.84 22.14 -10.19
N ILE A 664 -0.69 21.57 -10.54
CA ILE A 664 -0.51 20.71 -11.73
C ILE A 664 -1.32 19.42 -11.60
N VAL A 665 -1.42 18.86 -10.40
CA VAL A 665 -2.20 17.65 -10.10
C VAL A 665 -3.64 18.05 -9.81
N SER A 666 -3.87 18.99 -8.87
CA SER A 666 -5.23 19.37 -8.43
C SER A 666 -6.12 19.95 -9.52
N SER A 667 -5.54 20.49 -10.60
CA SER A 667 -6.30 21.09 -11.71
C SER A 667 -6.50 20.14 -12.89
N ALA A 668 -5.92 18.93 -12.88
CA ALA A 668 -5.97 18.01 -14.00
C ALA A 668 -7.36 17.36 -14.15
N LYS A 669 -7.81 17.16 -15.40
CA LYS A 669 -9.17 16.73 -15.71
C LYS A 669 -9.56 15.37 -15.12
N ASP A 670 -8.70 14.37 -15.22
CA ASP A 670 -8.96 12.99 -14.79
C ASP A 670 -8.37 12.69 -13.39
N MET A 671 -8.01 13.73 -12.62
CA MET A 671 -7.40 13.60 -11.28
C MET A 671 -8.26 12.76 -10.32
N GLY A 672 -9.59 12.84 -10.41
CA GLY A 672 -10.53 12.07 -9.58
C GLY A 672 -10.51 10.55 -9.82
N GLU A 673 -9.85 10.07 -10.88
CA GLU A 673 -9.63 8.64 -11.13
C GLU A 673 -8.36 8.10 -10.46
N THR A 674 -7.57 8.96 -9.83
CA THR A 674 -6.30 8.61 -9.20
C THR A 674 -6.46 8.32 -7.71
N SER A 675 -5.38 7.86 -7.07
CA SER A 675 -5.27 7.83 -5.60
C SER A 675 -4.49 9.02 -5.03
N ALA A 676 -4.32 10.10 -5.78
CA ALA A 676 -3.71 11.30 -5.23
C ALA A 676 -4.58 11.84 -4.08
N PRO A 677 -3.99 12.43 -3.01
CA PRO A 677 -4.77 13.03 -1.92
C PRO A 677 -5.89 13.98 -2.41
N GLN A 678 -5.60 14.73 -3.47
CA GLN A 678 -6.51 15.65 -4.14
C GLN A 678 -7.79 14.98 -4.64
N ALA A 679 -7.73 13.70 -5.03
CA ALA A 679 -8.89 12.93 -5.49
C ALA A 679 -9.90 12.67 -4.36
N PHE A 680 -9.42 12.73 -3.11
CA PHE A 680 -10.22 12.64 -1.89
C PHE A 680 -10.51 14.02 -1.30
N GLY A 681 -10.27 15.09 -2.06
CA GLY A 681 -10.50 16.48 -1.66
C GLY A 681 -9.48 17.05 -0.68
N VAL A 682 -8.39 16.33 -0.39
CA VAL A 682 -7.30 16.81 0.47
C VAL A 682 -6.38 17.73 -0.33
N ARG A 683 -6.24 18.98 0.12
CA ARG A 683 -5.52 20.07 -0.55
C ARG A 683 -4.44 20.72 0.31
N SER A 684 -4.34 20.37 1.59
CA SER A 684 -3.23 20.79 2.45
C SER A 684 -2.68 19.66 3.32
N VAL A 685 -1.50 19.87 3.91
CA VAL A 685 -0.90 18.93 4.87
C VAL A 685 -1.75 18.80 6.13
N GLN A 686 -2.40 19.89 6.59
CA GLN A 686 -3.29 19.84 7.75
C GLN A 686 -4.55 19.00 7.44
N GLU A 687 -5.13 19.16 6.26
CA GLU A 687 -6.25 18.33 5.80
C GLU A 687 -5.82 16.87 5.68
N LEU A 688 -4.62 16.58 5.18
CA LEU A 688 -4.08 15.22 5.14
C LEU A 688 -3.96 14.63 6.55
N ARG A 689 -3.43 15.40 7.52
CA ARG A 689 -3.34 14.97 8.91
C ARG A 689 -4.72 14.69 9.52
N GLN A 690 -5.73 15.50 9.22
CA GLN A 690 -7.10 15.28 9.68
C GLN A 690 -7.73 14.05 9.02
N PHE A 691 -7.57 13.92 7.71
CA PHE A 691 -8.06 12.78 6.93
C PHE A 691 -7.48 11.44 7.42
N LEU A 692 -6.18 11.41 7.69
CA LEU A 692 -5.51 10.25 8.26
C LEU A 692 -5.92 9.96 9.71
N ARG A 693 -6.50 10.92 10.44
CA ARG A 693 -7.04 10.73 11.79
C ARG A 693 -8.49 10.27 11.81
N LEU A 694 -9.13 10.12 10.65
CA LEU A 694 -10.47 9.59 10.63
C LEU A 694 -10.46 8.14 11.14
N ASP A 695 -11.54 7.66 11.72
CA ASP A 695 -11.71 6.22 11.85
C ASP A 695 -12.26 5.69 10.53
N VAL A 696 -11.79 4.52 10.09
CA VAL A 696 -12.25 3.90 8.83
C VAL A 696 -13.73 3.52 8.96
N PHE A 697 -14.15 3.06 10.14
CA PHE A 697 -15.48 2.52 10.39
C PHE A 697 -16.38 3.41 11.25
N GLY A 698 -15.88 4.57 11.70
CA GLY A 698 -16.63 5.61 12.41
C GLY A 698 -17.07 5.25 13.83
N GLU A 699 -16.35 4.35 14.53
CA GLU A 699 -16.64 3.91 15.91
C GLU A 699 -16.08 4.86 16.98
N VAL A 700 -14.98 5.56 16.70
CA VAL A 700 -14.35 6.50 17.65
C VAL A 700 -14.96 7.90 17.50
N LEU A 701 -15.51 8.46 18.60
CA LEU A 701 -16.15 9.79 18.70
C LEU A 701 -15.52 10.87 17.79
N GLN A 702 -16.13 11.06 16.63
CA GLN A 702 -15.55 11.81 15.50
C GLN A 702 -16.32 13.08 15.12
N ALA A 703 -17.33 13.46 15.91
CA ALA A 703 -18.25 14.55 15.57
C ALA A 703 -17.53 15.82 15.11
N ARG A 704 -16.48 16.27 15.84
CA ARG A 704 -15.75 17.51 15.50
C ARG A 704 -14.87 17.44 14.25
N ALA A 705 -14.40 16.26 13.85
CA ALA A 705 -13.55 16.12 12.66
C ALA A 705 -14.42 15.92 11.40
N GLU A 706 -15.50 15.16 11.53
CA GLU A 706 -16.51 14.97 10.47
C GLU A 706 -17.27 16.28 10.18
N ASP A 707 -17.62 17.07 11.21
CA ASP A 707 -18.26 18.37 11.02
C ASP A 707 -17.35 19.35 10.26
N ARG A 708 -16.05 19.37 10.56
CA ARG A 708 -15.07 20.19 9.81
C ARG A 708 -14.89 19.73 8.36
N LEU A 709 -14.98 18.43 8.09
CA LEU A 709 -14.94 17.88 6.72
C LEU A 709 -16.21 18.19 5.92
N ARG A 710 -17.36 18.25 6.60
CA ARG A 710 -18.61 18.72 5.99
C ARG A 710 -18.54 20.23 5.71
N GLU A 711 -18.01 21.01 6.65
CA GLU A 711 -17.84 22.46 6.52
C GLU A 711 -16.77 22.86 5.50
N SER A 712 -15.73 22.05 5.29
CA SER A 712 -14.68 22.32 4.29
C SER A 712 -15.14 22.11 2.84
N GLY A 713 -16.38 21.66 2.63
CA GLY A 713 -16.93 21.38 1.29
C GLY A 713 -16.34 20.13 0.64
N LEU A 714 -15.49 19.38 1.36
CA LEU A 714 -14.81 18.17 0.90
C LEU A 714 -15.81 17.05 0.57
N VAL A 715 -16.93 17.00 1.30
CA VAL A 715 -18.05 16.07 1.05
C VAL A 715 -18.98 16.55 -0.08
N SER A 716 -19.05 17.86 -0.35
CA SER A 716 -19.96 18.41 -1.37
C SER A 716 -19.44 18.29 -2.81
N ARG A 717 -18.18 17.88 -2.97
CA ARG A 717 -17.48 17.75 -4.27
C ARG A 717 -17.10 16.31 -4.63
N LEU A 718 -17.28 15.38 -3.70
CA LEU A 718 -17.27 13.92 -3.93
C LEU A 718 -18.69 13.47 -4.29
#